data_AF-A0A0G4E4X5-F1
#
_entry.id   AF-A0A0G4E4X5-F1
#
_cell.length_a   1.000
_cell.length_b   1.000
_cell.length_c   1.000
_cell.angle_alpha   90.00
_cell.angle_beta   90.00
_cell.angle_gamma   90.00
#
_symmetry.space_group_name_H-M   'P 1'
#
loop_
_entity.id
_entity.type
_entity.pdbx_description
1 polymer ?
#
loop_
_entity_poly.entity_id
_entity_poly.type
_entity_poly.pdbx_seq_one_letter_code
_entity_poly.pdbx_strand_id
1 'polypeptide(L)'
;MSTDHSIRAQAVSLWEELTGKAVNSTSYSFKIGGESFDLYNANKRVKQAQAVDDDLTVALVIKTLAEQFATAEKFTLADILAGNERLKSRLELVGRMGALFNDGASRTLFESFYGHCERALAHYRECAPEDLTEETRHFVRTSGCFVGLDAFHGIERLTRLMICDGPVVEGAKAKISRLVFAFESIEELITHARRIPTGFSLCVIMAPHISDSFFVMVVNTGGRVVVLTDKGDYSHPMQESRMRGRNDRYNLNRIEGSHFPYELLGIEWGDSGRRSSSAQSGTALTVSDSGLRVLGQLSDLKDWDLLWLHLFIDQCRDRYFDRKLTEPQLATGSMVRLPHKWSEGSEKLPVPVAYELKLDTRSSSDLNTQFLHTIEPKWASKYNPNLWMEERFAGDVPDDCLYLPADALNSETPMLTIAEDGKHELTRRDTTALRYWESDKLPTLALQGMTNTALSTAERVIRDCHFLARYNQSQVIGRLVKEDYEARKEAVQDWFYKAAAKHLPKLIDDLLALDHERIWVDKPAHQEALRMLGKGKLVQAMADGVRVFNAFRSIMIRYEPVRKQKVPFRNRASASMANTMRLINYTYGHYQCAVDRQEEAQLFISLDLSSVLDLMTVTGLPLERIPAELRHRGIDTYRGNSILDRIDPLGDIRNPWDSLSLRYSVPVSLKAFKELRRSRGLPIPKAPDLEAFAIQQAEAARIRMAEQTPLSIAGME
;
A
#
# COMPACT_ATOMS: atom_id res chain seq x y z
N MET A 1 0.19 57.32 9.92
CA MET A 1 0.04 56.27 8.89
C MET A 1 1.11 55.24 9.20
N SER A 2 0.70 54.12 9.80
CA SER A 2 1.59 53.10 10.38
C SER A 2 2.00 52.11 9.29
N THR A 3 3.26 52.18 8.86
CA THR A 3 3.89 51.24 7.92
C THR A 3 4.95 50.42 8.65
N ASP A 4 4.56 49.71 9.71
CA ASP A 4 5.37 48.60 10.22
C ASP A 4 4.98 47.36 9.41
N HIS A 5 5.55 47.21 8.22
CA HIS A 5 5.50 45.92 7.54
C HIS A 5 6.56 45.03 8.18
N SER A 6 6.12 43.94 8.81
CA SER A 6 7.00 42.90 9.35
C SER A 6 8.12 42.53 8.35
N ILE A 7 9.34 42.33 8.84
CA ILE A 7 10.51 41.95 8.03
C ILE A 7 10.23 40.73 7.14
N ARG A 8 9.39 39.80 7.61
CA ARG A 8 8.89 38.65 6.85
C ARG A 8 8.17 39.09 5.58
N ALA A 9 7.20 40.01 5.69
CA ALA A 9 6.41 40.47 4.55
C ALA A 9 7.28 41.18 3.52
N GLN A 10 8.22 42.01 3.99
CA GLN A 10 9.16 42.71 3.10
C GLN A 10 10.12 41.74 2.40
N ALA A 11 10.70 40.78 3.14
CA ALA A 11 11.61 39.79 2.59
C ALA A 11 10.92 38.90 1.53
N VAL A 12 9.69 38.46 1.79
CA VAL A 12 8.90 37.67 0.83
C VAL A 12 8.57 38.49 -0.42
N SER A 13 8.13 39.74 -0.27
CA SER A 13 7.85 40.62 -1.42
C SER A 13 9.10 40.80 -2.30
N LEU A 14 10.25 41.11 -1.68
CA LEU A 14 11.51 41.27 -2.40
C LEU A 14 11.97 39.98 -3.08
N TRP A 15 11.75 38.82 -2.45
CA TRP A 15 12.04 37.52 -3.05
C TRP A 15 11.16 37.22 -4.26
N GLU A 16 9.86 37.53 -4.19
CA GLU A 16 8.93 37.36 -5.30
C GLU A 16 9.23 38.33 -6.45
N GLU A 17 9.59 39.58 -6.14
CA GLU A 17 10.10 40.58 -7.10
C GLU A 17 11.39 40.10 -7.77
N LEU A 18 12.35 39.60 -6.98
CA LEU A 18 13.61 39.06 -7.48
C LEU A 18 13.33 37.86 -8.37
N THR A 19 12.57 36.87 -7.93
CA THR A 19 12.39 35.64 -8.72
C THR A 19 11.36 35.79 -9.85
N GLY A 20 10.58 36.86 -9.85
CA GLY A 20 9.47 37.10 -10.78
C GLY A 20 8.31 36.13 -10.59
N LYS A 21 8.25 35.44 -9.43
CA LYS A 21 7.27 34.40 -9.14
C LYS A 21 6.81 34.46 -7.70
N ALA A 22 5.49 34.33 -7.53
CA ALA A 22 4.92 34.11 -6.22
C ALA A 22 5.44 32.80 -5.61
N VAL A 23 5.78 32.83 -4.32
CA VAL A 23 6.19 31.66 -3.53
C VAL A 23 5.12 30.56 -3.62
N ASN A 24 3.85 30.96 -3.63
CA ASN A 24 2.69 30.06 -3.71
C ASN A 24 2.32 29.58 -5.13
N SER A 25 3.09 29.95 -6.16
CA SER A 25 2.81 29.50 -7.52
C SER A 25 2.95 27.98 -7.67
N THR A 26 2.07 27.37 -8.47
CA THR A 26 2.05 25.92 -8.78
C THR A 26 2.87 25.57 -10.02
N SER A 27 3.51 26.55 -10.67
CA SER A 27 4.26 26.35 -11.92
C SER A 27 5.61 25.66 -11.67
N TYR A 28 5.83 24.53 -12.35
CA TYR A 28 6.99 23.65 -12.15
C TYR A 28 8.20 24.06 -13.02
N SER A 29 9.37 24.17 -12.36
CA SER A 29 10.73 24.33 -12.88
C SER A 29 11.03 25.51 -13.83
N PHE A 30 11.87 26.45 -13.36
CA PHE A 30 12.67 27.31 -14.23
C PHE A 30 14.12 27.19 -13.77
N LYS A 31 15.00 26.66 -14.62
CA LYS A 31 16.44 26.87 -14.45
C LYS A 31 16.72 28.29 -14.92
N ILE A 32 17.05 29.18 -13.99
CA ILE A 32 17.49 30.55 -14.33
C ILE A 32 18.99 30.49 -14.61
N GLY A 33 19.44 31.08 -15.72
CA GLY A 33 20.87 31.31 -15.96
C GLY A 33 21.68 30.12 -16.49
N GLY A 34 21.12 29.35 -17.43
CA GLY A 34 21.90 28.39 -18.22
C GLY A 34 22.17 27.04 -17.56
N GLU A 35 22.27 26.95 -16.23
CA GLU A 35 22.32 25.70 -15.44
C GLU A 35 22.59 26.07 -13.96
N SER A 36 21.65 25.85 -13.02
CA SER A 36 21.93 25.33 -11.64
C SER A 36 20.95 25.71 -10.53
N PHE A 37 20.20 26.82 -10.56
CA PHE A 37 19.33 27.17 -9.41
C PHE A 37 17.91 26.59 -9.51
N ASP A 38 17.52 25.78 -8.52
CA ASP A 38 16.19 25.19 -8.43
C ASP A 38 15.23 26.06 -7.61
N LEU A 39 14.51 26.95 -8.33
CA LEU A 39 13.53 27.84 -7.72
C LEU A 39 12.37 27.09 -7.04
N TYR A 40 12.02 25.89 -7.48
CA TYR A 40 10.94 25.12 -6.86
C TYR A 40 11.35 24.67 -5.45
N ASN A 41 12.55 24.11 -5.31
CA ASN A 41 13.09 23.73 -4.01
C ASN A 41 13.34 24.95 -3.12
N ALA A 42 13.80 26.08 -3.66
CA ALA A 42 13.94 27.33 -2.92
C ALA A 42 12.58 27.83 -2.37
N ASN A 43 11.54 27.91 -3.21
CA ASN A 43 10.21 28.31 -2.75
C ASN A 43 9.60 27.32 -1.75
N LYS A 44 9.91 26.02 -1.86
CA LYS A 44 9.53 25.03 -0.85
C LYS A 44 10.19 25.32 0.51
N ARG A 45 11.47 25.72 0.54
CA ARG A 45 12.17 26.15 1.76
C ARG A 45 11.55 27.41 2.36
N VAL A 46 11.19 28.41 1.54
CA VAL A 46 10.48 29.61 2.03
C VAL A 46 9.13 29.25 2.65
N LYS A 47 8.34 28.36 2.04
CA LYS A 47 7.07 27.89 2.62
C LYS A 47 7.26 27.17 3.95
N GLN A 48 8.28 26.32 4.04
CA GLN A 48 8.64 25.65 5.29
C GLN A 48 9.02 26.67 6.38
N ALA A 49 9.76 27.71 6.04
CA ALA A 49 10.13 28.78 6.99
C ALA A 49 8.91 29.57 7.45
N GLN A 50 7.98 29.89 6.55
CA GLN A 50 6.73 30.58 6.88
C GLN A 50 5.84 29.78 7.85
N ALA A 51 5.97 28.45 7.87
CA ALA A 51 5.24 27.58 8.79
C ALA A 51 5.79 27.58 10.22
N VAL A 52 7.03 28.06 10.43
CA VAL A 52 7.62 28.25 11.78
C VAL A 52 6.95 29.41 12.52
N ASP A 53 6.31 30.32 11.77
CA ASP A 53 5.69 31.54 12.26
C ASP A 53 6.63 32.47 13.05
N ASP A 54 7.92 32.46 12.67
CA ASP A 54 8.95 33.38 13.16
C ASP A 54 9.47 34.26 12.01
N ASP A 55 9.33 35.57 12.17
CA ASP A 55 9.66 36.54 11.12
C ASP A 55 11.15 36.54 10.76
N LEU A 56 12.01 36.30 11.75
CA LEU A 56 13.47 36.28 11.57
C LEU A 56 13.93 35.03 10.84
N THR A 57 13.33 33.87 11.13
CA THR A 57 13.58 32.62 10.42
C THR A 57 13.27 32.75 8.93
N VAL A 58 12.12 33.36 8.59
CA VAL A 58 11.77 33.62 7.18
C VAL A 58 12.79 34.56 6.52
N ALA A 59 13.14 35.66 7.18
CA ALA A 59 14.10 36.62 6.68
C ALA A 59 15.49 35.99 6.45
N LEU A 60 15.97 35.18 7.39
CA LEU A 60 17.26 34.48 7.31
C LEU A 60 17.29 33.48 6.16
N VAL A 61 16.23 32.68 5.99
CA VAL A 61 16.12 31.72 4.88
C VAL A 61 16.12 32.44 3.53
N ILE A 62 15.38 33.53 3.41
CA ILE A 62 15.35 34.32 2.17
C ILE A 62 16.72 34.98 1.91
N LYS A 63 17.39 35.50 2.93
CA LYS A 63 18.77 36.04 2.82
C LYS A 63 19.71 35.00 2.22
N THR A 64 19.75 33.79 2.80
CA THR A 64 20.62 32.71 2.32
C THR A 64 20.26 32.26 0.90
N LEU A 65 18.97 32.14 0.57
CA LEU A 65 18.53 31.81 -0.80
C LEU A 65 18.86 32.92 -1.82
N ALA A 66 18.77 34.18 -1.42
CA ALA A 66 19.12 35.32 -2.28
C ALA A 66 20.62 35.35 -2.60
N GLU A 67 21.48 35.03 -1.63
CA GLU A 67 22.93 34.90 -1.82
C GLU A 67 23.26 33.74 -2.77
N GLN A 68 22.61 32.58 -2.60
CA GLN A 68 22.75 31.45 -3.52
C GLN A 68 22.25 31.78 -4.94
N PHE A 69 21.11 32.47 -5.03
CA PHE A 69 20.55 32.94 -6.31
C PHE A 69 21.52 33.90 -7.02
N ALA A 70 22.06 34.88 -6.30
CA ALA A 70 23.02 35.85 -6.83
C ALA A 70 24.32 35.17 -7.33
N THR A 71 24.75 34.09 -6.66
CA THR A 71 25.93 33.31 -7.06
C THR A 71 25.67 32.48 -8.33
N ALA A 72 24.43 32.01 -8.52
CA ALA A 72 24.03 31.25 -9.70
C ALA A 72 23.78 32.14 -10.93
N GLU A 73 23.43 33.41 -10.74
CA GLU A 73 23.16 34.33 -11.85
C GLU A 73 24.46 34.79 -12.53
N LYS A 74 24.52 34.66 -13.87
CA LYS A 74 25.70 35.02 -14.68
C LYS A 74 25.34 36.07 -15.71
N PHE A 75 26.20 37.07 -15.84
CA PHE A 75 26.13 38.12 -16.86
C PHE A 75 27.44 38.15 -17.64
N THR A 76 27.38 38.40 -18.95
CA THR A 76 28.59 38.54 -19.77
C THR A 76 29.16 39.95 -19.67
N LEU A 77 30.44 40.12 -20.02
CA LEU A 77 31.03 41.46 -20.15
C LEU A 77 30.28 42.32 -21.18
N ALA A 78 29.72 41.71 -22.22
CA ALA A 78 28.89 42.41 -23.20
C ALA A 78 27.59 42.94 -22.57
N ASP A 79 26.94 42.17 -21.69
CA ASP A 79 25.75 42.63 -20.96
C ASP A 79 26.04 43.84 -20.08
N ILE A 80 27.21 43.84 -19.42
CA ILE A 80 27.65 44.94 -18.55
C ILE A 80 27.93 46.20 -19.38
N LEU A 81 28.68 46.08 -20.48
CA LEU A 81 29.03 47.20 -21.34
C LEU A 81 27.80 47.79 -22.07
N ALA A 82 26.81 46.96 -22.39
CA ALA A 82 25.55 47.40 -22.99
C ALA A 82 24.59 48.08 -22.01
N GLY A 83 24.93 48.15 -20.72
CA GLY A 83 24.06 48.75 -19.70
C GLY A 83 22.74 48.01 -19.52
N ASN A 84 22.77 46.66 -19.57
CA ASN A 84 21.59 45.80 -19.56
C ASN A 84 20.62 46.14 -18.39
N GLU A 85 19.38 46.51 -18.74
CA GLU A 85 18.33 46.88 -17.77
C GLU A 85 17.96 45.74 -16.80
N ARG A 86 18.08 44.48 -17.25
CA ARG A 86 17.91 43.32 -16.36
C ARG A 86 18.99 43.31 -15.28
N LEU A 87 20.25 43.57 -15.62
CA LEU A 87 21.32 43.63 -14.62
C LEU A 87 21.07 44.76 -13.61
N LYS A 88 20.69 45.95 -14.07
CA LYS A 88 20.40 47.10 -13.19
C LYS A 88 19.26 46.80 -12.20
N SER A 89 18.12 46.31 -12.70
CA SER A 89 16.97 45.97 -11.85
C SER A 89 17.30 44.88 -10.82
N ARG A 90 18.14 43.90 -11.19
CA ARG A 90 18.61 42.84 -10.28
C ARG A 90 19.53 43.38 -9.19
N LEU A 91 20.49 44.23 -9.56
CA LEU A 91 21.39 44.87 -8.60
C LEU A 91 20.63 45.77 -7.62
N GLU A 92 19.62 46.49 -8.09
CA GLU A 92 18.74 47.29 -7.23
C GLU A 92 17.99 46.41 -6.21
N LEU A 93 17.39 45.30 -6.66
CA LEU A 93 16.67 44.37 -5.79
C LEU A 93 17.59 43.71 -4.76
N VAL A 94 18.77 43.24 -5.17
CA VAL A 94 19.78 42.69 -4.26
C VAL A 94 20.26 43.76 -3.28
N GLY A 95 20.41 45.02 -3.71
CA GLY A 95 20.72 46.14 -2.84
C GLY A 95 19.63 46.42 -1.80
N ARG A 96 18.35 46.42 -2.19
CA ARG A 96 17.19 46.56 -1.28
C ARG A 96 17.14 45.42 -0.27
N MET A 97 17.36 44.18 -0.71
CA MET A 97 17.45 43.01 0.18
C MET A 97 18.64 43.13 1.14
N GLY A 98 19.80 43.56 0.64
CA GLY A 98 20.99 43.82 1.44
C GLY A 98 20.75 44.88 2.52
N ALA A 99 20.03 45.97 2.21
CA ALA A 99 19.65 46.98 3.19
C ALA A 99 18.69 46.43 4.26
N LEU A 100 17.70 45.62 3.85
CA LEU A 100 16.76 44.98 4.78
C LEU A 100 17.47 44.04 5.76
N PHE A 101 18.38 43.20 5.25
CA PHE A 101 19.05 42.18 6.07
C PHE A 101 20.24 42.72 6.88
N ASN A 102 20.82 43.85 6.48
CA ASN A 102 21.90 44.51 7.24
C ASN A 102 21.41 45.61 8.19
N ASP A 103 20.10 45.75 8.36
CA ASP A 103 19.55 46.55 9.45
C ASP A 103 20.12 46.06 10.80
N GLY A 104 20.47 47.01 11.69
CA GLY A 104 21.27 46.73 12.88
C GLY A 104 20.66 45.67 13.81
N ALA A 105 19.33 45.63 13.92
CA ALA A 105 18.63 44.65 14.74
C ALA A 105 18.68 43.25 14.11
N SER A 106 18.34 43.15 12.83
CA SER A 106 18.33 41.88 12.06
C SER A 106 19.71 41.26 11.97
N ARG A 107 20.73 42.08 11.67
CA ARG A 107 22.12 41.63 11.59
C ARG A 107 22.60 41.04 12.91
N THR A 108 22.30 41.70 14.03
CA THR A 108 22.70 41.22 15.35
C THR A 108 22.09 39.85 15.66
N LEU A 109 20.82 39.64 15.30
CA LEU A 109 20.11 38.38 15.51
C LEU A 109 20.64 37.26 14.59
N PHE A 110 20.93 37.57 13.32
CA PHE A 110 21.55 36.61 12.40
C PHE A 110 22.95 36.20 12.87
N GLU A 111 23.80 37.17 13.27
CA GLU A 111 25.12 36.87 13.83
C GLU A 111 25.03 36.06 15.13
N SER A 112 24.03 36.34 15.98
CA SER A 112 23.78 35.55 17.18
C SER A 112 23.43 34.09 16.85
N PHE A 113 22.59 33.87 15.83
CA PHE A 113 22.24 32.52 15.35
C PHE A 113 23.46 31.78 14.79
N TYR A 114 24.24 32.42 13.92
CA TYR A 114 25.45 31.81 13.37
C TYR A 114 26.48 31.50 14.47
N GLY A 115 26.69 32.44 15.40
CA GLY A 115 27.56 32.22 16.55
C GLY A 115 27.06 31.09 17.47
N HIS A 116 25.75 30.89 17.61
CA HIS A 116 25.19 29.73 18.32
C HIS A 116 25.56 28.42 17.62
N CYS A 117 25.38 28.35 16.30
CA CYS A 117 25.72 27.17 15.50
C CYS A 117 27.23 26.85 15.54
N GLU A 118 28.09 27.86 15.43
CA GLU A 118 29.55 27.71 15.53
C GLU A 118 29.95 27.19 16.93
N ARG A 119 29.43 27.80 18.01
CA ARG A 119 29.69 27.31 19.38
C ARG A 119 29.20 25.88 19.60
N ALA A 120 28.06 25.52 19.02
CA ALA A 120 27.54 24.16 19.10
C ALA A 120 28.49 23.15 18.46
N LEU A 121 28.94 23.41 17.22
CA LEU A 121 29.90 22.53 16.54
C LEU A 121 31.22 22.43 17.30
N ALA A 122 31.77 23.56 17.76
CA ALA A 122 32.99 23.59 18.56
C ALA A 122 32.87 22.75 19.85
N HIS A 123 31.73 22.83 20.54
CA HIS A 123 31.46 22.05 21.75
C HIS A 123 31.59 20.53 21.53
N TYR A 124 31.10 20.00 20.41
CA TYR A 124 31.16 18.58 20.11
C TYR A 124 32.52 18.14 19.55
N ARG A 125 33.23 19.04 18.86
CA ARG A 125 34.60 18.82 18.37
C ARG A 125 35.68 19.02 19.43
N GLU A 126 35.29 19.47 20.63
CA GLU A 126 36.19 19.72 21.76
C GLU A 126 37.27 20.75 21.43
N CYS A 127 36.93 21.75 20.64
CA CYS A 127 37.79 22.87 20.29
C CYS A 127 37.16 24.22 20.67
N ALA A 128 37.95 25.30 20.61
CA ALA A 128 37.42 26.64 20.74
C ALA A 128 36.72 27.07 19.43
N PRO A 129 35.68 27.93 19.47
CA PRO A 129 35.00 28.41 18.25
C PRO A 129 35.93 29.04 17.22
N GLU A 130 37.02 29.66 17.67
CA GLU A 130 38.04 30.29 16.83
C GLU A 130 38.87 29.26 16.03
N ASP A 131 38.98 28.02 16.56
CA ASP A 131 39.75 26.93 15.98
C ASP A 131 38.95 26.12 14.93
N LEU A 132 37.67 26.47 14.70
CA LEU A 132 36.88 25.84 13.65
C LEU A 132 37.46 26.11 12.26
N THR A 133 37.44 25.08 11.41
CA THR A 133 37.92 25.18 10.02
C THR A 133 37.11 26.23 9.24
N GLU A 134 37.73 26.84 8.23
CA GLU A 134 37.03 27.77 7.35
C GLU A 134 35.85 27.10 6.64
N GLU A 135 35.99 25.82 6.29
CA GLU A 135 34.92 25.00 5.71
C GLU A 135 33.71 24.88 6.64
N THR A 136 33.94 24.63 7.93
CA THR A 136 32.87 24.54 8.94
C THR A 136 32.14 25.88 9.08
N ARG A 137 32.89 26.98 9.17
CA ARG A 137 32.32 28.33 9.27
C ARG A 137 31.54 28.70 8.01
N HIS A 138 32.07 28.37 6.83
CA HIS A 138 31.37 28.57 5.56
C HIS A 138 30.07 27.75 5.48
N PHE A 139 30.11 26.49 5.94
CA PHE A 139 28.93 25.63 6.06
C PHE A 139 27.84 26.27 6.94
N VAL A 140 28.18 26.76 8.14
CA VAL A 140 27.21 27.41 9.04
C VAL A 140 26.53 28.58 8.36
N ARG A 141 27.30 29.41 7.63
CA ARG A 141 26.77 30.61 6.96
C ARG A 141 25.85 30.29 5.79
N THR A 142 26.17 29.25 5.03
CA THR A 142 25.46 28.89 3.79
C THR A 142 24.32 27.90 3.99
N SER A 143 24.37 27.10 5.07
CA SER A 143 23.48 25.96 5.29
C SER A 143 22.81 25.92 6.66
N GLY A 144 23.37 26.60 7.68
CA GLY A 144 22.90 26.51 9.06
C GLY A 144 21.42 26.84 9.25
N CYS A 145 20.87 27.80 8.51
CA CYS A 145 19.45 28.12 8.57
C CYS A 145 18.55 27.00 8.05
N PHE A 146 18.97 26.27 7.00
CA PHE A 146 18.22 25.14 6.47
C PHE A 146 18.29 23.95 7.43
N VAL A 147 19.45 23.74 8.06
CA VAL A 147 19.63 22.72 9.10
C VAL A 147 18.69 23.00 10.29
N GLY A 148 18.62 24.25 10.74
CA GLY A 148 17.69 24.65 11.81
C GLY A 148 16.23 24.48 11.42
N LEU A 149 15.88 24.82 10.18
CA LEU A 149 14.54 24.59 9.65
C LEU A 149 14.18 23.10 9.60
N ASP A 150 15.11 22.26 9.17
CA ASP A 150 14.95 20.81 9.12
C ASP A 150 14.89 20.19 10.53
N ALA A 151 15.60 20.73 11.51
CA ALA A 151 15.50 20.34 12.92
C ALA A 151 14.14 20.70 13.53
N PHE A 152 13.65 21.92 13.26
CA PHE A 152 12.33 22.37 13.70
C PHE A 152 11.21 21.48 13.16
N HIS A 153 11.18 21.25 11.83
CA HIS A 153 10.19 20.37 11.21
C HIS A 153 10.41 18.89 11.56
N GLY A 154 11.64 18.50 11.90
CA GLY A 154 12.00 17.14 12.28
C GLY A 154 11.20 16.64 13.48
N ILE A 155 10.98 17.50 14.49
CA ILE A 155 10.27 17.07 15.71
C ILE A 155 8.85 16.59 15.41
N GLU A 156 8.18 17.15 14.40
CA GLU A 156 6.83 16.79 13.99
C GLU A 156 6.78 15.59 13.05
N ARG A 157 7.86 15.33 12.30
CA ARG A 157 7.94 14.21 11.35
C ARG A 157 8.30 12.89 11.99
N LEU A 158 9.04 12.92 13.10
CA LEU A 158 9.50 11.71 13.77
C LEU A 158 8.38 11.06 14.59
N THR A 159 8.40 9.73 14.66
CA THR A 159 7.58 8.95 15.58
C THR A 159 8.03 9.23 17.00
N ARG A 160 7.12 9.70 17.87
CA ARG A 160 7.39 10.08 19.27
C ARG A 160 6.58 9.20 20.20
N LEU A 161 7.26 8.47 21.08
CA LEU A 161 6.61 7.55 22.01
C LEU A 161 7.27 7.63 23.39
N MET A 162 6.49 7.43 24.44
CA MET A 162 6.94 7.49 25.82
C MET A 162 7.15 6.07 26.37
N ILE A 163 8.36 5.75 26.82
CA ILE A 163 8.65 4.46 27.47
C ILE A 163 8.08 4.43 28.89
N CYS A 164 8.32 5.49 29.65
CA CYS A 164 7.78 5.62 30.99
C CYS A 164 7.50 7.08 31.32
N ASP A 165 6.48 7.30 32.15
CA ASP A 165 6.12 8.61 32.66
C ASP A 165 6.55 8.77 34.13
N GLY A 166 6.83 10.02 34.50
CA GLY A 166 7.27 10.39 35.83
C GLY A 166 7.60 11.88 35.92
N PRO A 167 8.08 12.35 37.09
CA PRO A 167 8.38 13.75 37.31
C PRO A 167 9.51 14.25 36.41
N VAL A 168 9.31 15.41 35.79
CA VAL A 168 10.29 16.10 34.95
C VAL A 168 11.20 16.99 35.80
N VAL A 169 12.51 16.82 35.68
CA VAL A 169 13.51 17.68 36.33
C VAL A 169 13.85 18.91 35.47
N GLU A 170 14.55 19.87 36.04
CA GLU A 170 14.99 21.07 35.32
C GLU A 170 15.97 20.76 34.18
N GLY A 171 15.77 21.40 33.02
CA GLY A 171 16.57 21.22 31.82
C GLY A 171 18.06 21.52 31.96
N ALA A 172 18.45 22.37 32.92
CA ALA A 172 19.86 22.67 33.20
C ALA A 172 20.68 21.45 33.64
N LYS A 173 20.03 20.38 34.12
CA LYS A 173 20.68 19.12 34.51
C LYS A 173 20.86 18.14 33.35
N ALA A 174 20.29 18.44 32.18
CA ALA A 174 20.33 17.57 31.01
C ALA A 174 21.75 17.49 30.43
N LYS A 175 22.27 16.28 30.29
CA LYS A 175 23.57 16.00 29.65
C LYS A 175 23.36 15.32 28.30
N ILE A 176 24.31 15.52 27.38
CA ILE A 176 24.29 14.85 26.08
C ILE A 176 25.35 13.76 26.10
N SER A 177 24.98 12.53 25.76
CA SER A 177 25.94 11.44 25.57
C SER A 177 26.83 11.75 24.37
N ARG A 178 28.15 11.62 24.55
CA ARG A 178 29.13 11.74 23.45
C ARG A 178 29.19 10.47 22.57
N LEU A 179 28.69 9.36 23.09
CA LEU A 179 28.68 8.06 22.42
C LEU A 179 27.34 7.79 21.75
N VAL A 180 27.40 7.16 20.58
CA VAL A 180 26.25 6.60 19.86
C VAL A 180 26.13 5.13 20.21
N PHE A 181 25.09 4.75 20.95
CA PHE A 181 24.93 3.37 21.45
C PHE A 181 24.21 2.48 20.43
N ALA A 182 24.61 1.22 20.34
CA ALA A 182 24.00 0.22 19.46
C ALA A 182 23.28 -0.87 20.27
N PHE A 183 22.05 -1.16 19.87
CA PHE A 183 21.19 -2.20 20.46
C PHE A 183 20.73 -3.17 19.37
N GLU A 184 20.49 -4.43 19.73
CA GLU A 184 19.95 -5.45 18.82
C GLU A 184 18.43 -5.28 18.60
N SER A 185 17.75 -4.65 19.56
CA SER A 185 16.29 -4.53 19.53
C SER A 185 15.81 -3.31 20.32
N ILE A 186 14.58 -2.88 20.04
CA ILE A 186 13.96 -1.80 20.80
C ILE A 186 13.65 -2.22 22.24
N GLU A 187 13.43 -3.52 22.47
CA GLU A 187 13.22 -4.12 23.79
C GLU A 187 14.46 -4.03 24.69
N GLU A 188 15.64 -4.27 24.11
CA GLU A 188 16.91 -4.06 24.79
C GLU A 188 17.03 -2.58 25.18
N LEU A 189 16.73 -1.66 24.26
CA LEU A 189 16.74 -0.22 24.56
C LEU A 189 15.76 0.11 25.70
N ILE A 190 14.53 -0.38 25.69
CA ILE A 190 13.51 -0.13 26.73
C ILE A 190 14.03 -0.56 28.12
N THR A 191 14.68 -1.72 28.19
CA THR A 191 15.25 -2.26 29.43
C THR A 191 16.38 -1.37 29.97
N HIS A 192 17.16 -0.77 29.08
CA HIS A 192 18.29 0.08 29.42
C HIS A 192 17.93 1.57 29.55
N ALA A 193 16.81 2.03 29.00
CA ALA A 193 16.49 3.45 28.87
C ALA A 193 16.40 4.18 30.21
N ARG A 194 15.95 3.49 31.27
CA ARG A 194 15.90 4.06 32.64
C ARG A 194 17.27 4.27 33.28
N ARG A 195 18.32 3.61 32.77
CA ARG A 195 19.70 3.75 33.26
C ARG A 195 20.45 4.88 32.54
N ILE A 196 19.91 5.37 31.42
CA ILE A 196 20.47 6.51 30.70
C ILE A 196 20.37 7.74 31.61
N PRO A 197 21.45 8.52 31.82
CA PRO A 197 21.39 9.74 32.62
C PRO A 197 20.36 10.74 32.08
N THR A 198 19.92 11.67 32.93
CA THR A 198 19.05 12.76 32.49
C THR A 198 19.70 13.55 31.35
N GLY A 199 18.96 13.67 30.25
CA GLY A 199 19.34 14.41 29.05
C GLY A 199 19.08 13.60 27.79
N PHE A 200 20.07 13.57 26.89
CA PHE A 200 19.90 13.11 25.51
C PHE A 200 20.92 12.02 25.18
N SER A 201 20.45 10.96 24.51
CA SER A 201 21.31 9.89 24.01
C SER A 201 20.86 9.44 22.63
N LEU A 202 21.80 9.41 21.70
CA LEU A 202 21.56 8.88 20.36
C LEU A 202 21.86 7.38 20.37
N CYS A 203 20.88 6.59 19.94
CA CYS A 203 20.96 5.15 19.88
C CYS A 203 20.62 4.66 18.46
N VAL A 204 21.11 3.49 18.10
CA VAL A 204 20.74 2.78 16.87
C VAL A 204 20.21 1.40 17.22
N ILE A 205 19.14 0.98 16.55
CA ILE A 205 18.66 -0.39 16.57
C ILE A 205 19.19 -1.09 15.32
N MET A 206 20.03 -2.10 15.53
CA MET A 206 20.67 -2.88 14.48
C MET A 206 19.75 -4.01 14.04
N ALA A 207 19.32 -3.97 12.79
CA ALA A 207 18.54 -5.05 12.19
C ALA A 207 19.46 -6.06 11.47
N PRO A 208 19.04 -7.34 11.33
CA PRO A 208 19.78 -8.32 10.53
C PRO A 208 20.05 -7.85 9.09
N HIS A 209 19.12 -7.08 8.53
CA HIS A 209 19.28 -6.39 7.27
C HIS A 209 19.62 -4.92 7.52
N ILE A 210 20.77 -4.44 7.03
CA ILE A 210 21.30 -3.14 7.45
C ILE A 210 20.36 -1.96 7.12
N SER A 211 19.63 -2.01 6.00
CA SER A 211 18.66 -0.97 5.61
C SER A 211 17.45 -0.86 6.54
N ASP A 212 17.14 -1.91 7.28
CA ASP A 212 16.05 -1.94 8.27
C ASP A 212 16.50 -1.35 9.63
N SER A 213 17.80 -1.11 9.82
CA SER A 213 18.31 -0.44 11.01
C SER A 213 17.81 0.99 11.09
N PHE A 214 17.64 1.51 12.30
CA PHE A 214 17.09 2.85 12.50
C PHE A 214 17.62 3.52 13.77
N PHE A 215 17.65 4.84 13.76
CA PHE A 215 18.10 5.63 14.90
C PHE A 215 16.94 5.96 15.84
N VAL A 216 17.28 6.06 17.12
CA VAL A 216 16.39 6.45 18.20
C VAL A 216 17.08 7.50 19.05
N MET A 217 16.50 8.70 19.11
CA MET A 217 16.87 9.70 20.11
C MET A 217 16.11 9.40 21.40
N VAL A 218 16.83 9.11 22.48
CA VAL A 218 16.28 8.97 23.82
C VAL A 218 16.38 10.30 24.55
N VAL A 219 15.25 10.80 25.03
CA VAL A 219 15.14 11.98 25.90
C VAL A 219 14.73 11.51 27.29
N ASN A 220 15.67 11.53 28.23
CA ASN A 220 15.39 11.25 29.63
C ASN A 220 15.30 12.55 30.43
N THR A 221 14.10 12.87 30.91
CA THR A 221 13.82 14.06 31.72
C THR A 221 13.90 13.81 33.23
N GLY A 222 14.52 12.69 33.64
CA GLY A 222 14.60 12.23 35.02
C GLY A 222 13.60 11.11 35.30
N GLY A 223 12.32 11.46 35.49
CA GLY A 223 11.24 10.48 35.70
C GLY A 223 10.54 10.01 34.43
N ARG A 224 10.60 10.80 33.35
CA ARG A 224 9.97 10.49 32.06
C ARG A 224 11.01 10.23 30.99
N VAL A 225 10.81 9.16 30.21
CA VAL A 225 11.67 8.77 29.10
C VAL A 225 10.85 8.73 27.81
N VAL A 226 11.27 9.53 26.82
CA VAL A 226 10.66 9.62 25.49
C VAL A 226 11.68 9.14 24.45
N VAL A 227 11.18 8.46 23.42
CA VAL A 227 11.97 8.07 22.25
C VAL A 227 11.42 8.74 21.00
N LEU A 228 12.32 9.22 20.15
CA LEU A 228 12.02 9.80 18.85
C LEU A 228 12.78 9.03 17.77
N THR A 229 12.08 8.60 16.72
CA THR A 229 12.69 7.80 15.66
C THR A 229 12.10 8.13 14.29
N ASP A 230 12.89 7.90 13.25
CA ASP A 230 12.47 7.98 11.86
C ASP A 230 11.94 6.65 11.34
N LYS A 231 11.87 5.61 12.18
CA LYS A 231 11.12 4.40 11.86
C LYS A 231 9.66 4.78 11.67
N GLY A 232 9.23 4.72 10.40
CA GLY A 232 7.95 5.24 9.97
C GLY A 232 6.77 4.42 10.49
N ASP A 233 5.60 5.07 10.54
CA ASP A 233 4.34 4.41 10.79
C ASP A 233 3.92 3.60 9.56
N TYR A 234 3.96 2.28 9.67
CA TYR A 234 3.43 1.40 8.65
C TYR A 234 1.90 1.38 8.68
N SER A 235 1.27 1.39 7.50
CA SER A 235 -0.17 1.17 7.31
C SER A 235 -0.65 -0.14 7.94
N HIS A 236 0.18 -1.19 7.91
CA HIS A 236 -0.12 -2.48 8.52
C HIS A 236 1.16 -3.28 8.84
N PRO A 237 1.12 -4.27 9.74
CA PRO A 237 2.33 -4.90 10.30
C PRO A 237 3.18 -5.65 9.26
N MET A 238 2.58 -6.14 8.18
CA MET A 238 3.32 -6.78 7.07
C MET A 238 3.92 -5.81 6.04
N GLN A 239 3.70 -4.49 6.16
CA GLN A 239 4.09 -3.55 5.10
C GLN A 239 5.60 -3.47 4.93
N GLU A 240 6.34 -3.38 6.04
CA GLU A 240 7.80 -3.33 6.07
C GLU A 240 8.40 -4.51 5.29
N SER A 241 8.01 -5.74 5.65
CA SER A 241 8.51 -6.95 5.01
C SER A 241 8.12 -7.06 3.54
N ARG A 242 6.89 -6.63 3.17
CA ARG A 242 6.42 -6.62 1.77
C ARG A 242 7.15 -5.59 0.91
N MET A 243 7.40 -4.39 1.44
CA MET A 243 8.16 -3.36 0.75
C MET A 243 9.60 -3.82 0.52
N ARG A 244 10.26 -4.31 1.56
CA ARG A 244 11.63 -4.84 1.49
C ARG A 244 11.74 -6.02 0.53
N GLY A 245 10.79 -6.96 0.58
CA GLY A 245 10.75 -8.11 -0.34
C GLY A 245 10.74 -7.72 -1.82
N ARG A 246 10.35 -6.49 -2.15
CA ARG A 246 10.42 -5.93 -3.49
C ARG A 246 11.76 -5.24 -3.77
N ASN A 247 12.25 -4.38 -2.86
CA ASN A 247 13.57 -3.74 -2.88
C ASN A 247 13.76 -2.80 -1.65
N ASP A 248 14.99 -2.30 -1.47
CA ASP A 248 15.35 -1.39 -0.37
C ASP A 248 15.04 0.10 -0.61
N ARG A 249 14.38 0.46 -1.72
CA ARG A 249 14.20 1.88 -2.10
C ARG A 249 13.35 2.65 -1.09
N TYR A 250 12.45 1.96 -0.41
CA TYR A 250 11.70 2.52 0.71
C TYR A 250 12.63 2.99 1.83
N ASN A 251 13.57 2.13 2.25
CA ASN A 251 14.53 2.46 3.30
C ASN A 251 15.50 3.55 2.85
N LEU A 252 15.92 3.56 1.58
CA LEU A 252 16.71 4.68 1.04
C LEU A 252 15.96 6.01 1.19
N ASN A 253 14.70 6.09 0.74
CA ASN A 253 13.91 7.32 0.84
C ASN A 253 13.69 7.75 2.29
N ARG A 254 13.51 6.80 3.22
CA ARG A 254 13.41 7.07 4.67
C ARG A 254 14.71 7.67 5.20
N ILE A 255 15.85 7.08 4.85
CA ILE A 255 17.18 7.49 5.28
C ILE A 255 17.55 8.86 4.69
N GLU A 256 17.33 9.08 3.40
CA GLU A 256 17.56 10.38 2.73
C GLU A 256 16.61 11.48 3.23
N GLY A 257 15.40 11.11 3.64
CA GLY A 257 14.43 12.01 4.25
C GLY A 257 14.65 12.25 5.74
N SER A 258 15.54 11.48 6.35
CA SER A 258 15.96 11.58 7.74
C SER A 258 17.26 12.39 7.84
N HIS A 259 17.51 12.97 9.01
CA HIS A 259 18.76 13.66 9.32
C HIS A 259 19.53 12.95 10.45
N PHE A 260 19.12 11.74 10.79
CA PHE A 260 19.94 10.86 11.63
C PHE A 260 21.20 10.42 10.88
N PRO A 261 22.31 10.15 11.60
CA PRO A 261 23.62 9.93 10.99
C PRO A 261 23.80 8.50 10.46
N TYR A 262 23.06 8.14 9.41
CA TYR A 262 23.14 6.81 8.77
C TYR A 262 24.47 6.49 8.12
N GLU A 263 25.31 7.49 7.87
CA GLU A 263 26.67 7.26 7.38
C GLU A 263 27.51 6.42 8.36
N LEU A 264 27.22 6.50 9.67
CA LEU A 264 27.88 5.65 10.67
C LEU A 264 27.63 4.15 10.46
N LEU A 265 26.56 3.77 9.72
CA LEU A 265 26.25 2.37 9.42
C LEU A 265 26.95 1.86 8.15
N GLY A 266 27.62 2.73 7.38
CA GLY A 266 28.34 2.32 6.17
C GLY A 266 27.46 1.63 5.14
N ILE A 267 26.22 2.09 4.94
CA ILE A 267 25.27 1.51 4.00
C ILE A 267 25.68 1.86 2.57
N GLU A 268 25.93 0.84 1.76
CA GLU A 268 26.21 0.97 0.33
C GLU A 268 24.94 0.65 -0.47
N TRP A 269 24.56 1.56 -1.38
CA TRP A 269 23.37 1.44 -2.21
C TRP A 269 23.72 1.00 -3.64
N GLY A 270 23.24 -0.17 -4.04
CA GLY A 270 23.34 -0.72 -5.39
C GLY A 270 22.04 -0.59 -6.18
N ASP A 271 22.13 -0.72 -7.52
CA ASP A 271 20.99 -0.75 -8.44
C ASP A 271 20.00 0.41 -8.23
N SER A 272 20.52 1.65 -8.18
CA SER A 272 19.74 2.87 -7.93
C SER A 272 18.90 2.83 -6.64
N GLY A 273 19.47 2.27 -5.57
CA GLY A 273 18.82 2.15 -4.26
C GLY A 273 17.95 0.92 -4.09
N ARG A 274 17.97 -0.04 -5.03
CA ARG A 274 17.17 -1.26 -4.93
C ARG A 274 17.78 -2.34 -4.05
N ARG A 275 19.09 -2.25 -3.81
CA ARG A 275 19.82 -3.18 -2.94
C ARG A 275 20.69 -2.38 -1.97
N SER A 276 20.69 -2.77 -0.71
CA SER A 276 21.65 -2.31 0.26
C SER A 276 22.64 -3.41 0.63
N SER A 277 23.90 -3.04 0.83
CA SER A 277 24.89 -3.86 1.53
C SER A 277 25.53 -3.04 2.63
N SER A 278 26.07 -3.70 3.64
CA SER A 278 27.04 -3.07 4.53
C SER A 278 28.40 -3.10 3.85
N ALA A 279 29.10 -1.97 3.78
CA ALA A 279 30.55 -2.00 3.56
C ALA A 279 31.17 -2.96 4.60
N GLN A 280 32.15 -3.78 4.20
CA GLN A 280 32.82 -4.76 5.08
C GLN A 280 33.05 -4.18 6.48
N SER A 281 32.35 -4.73 7.49
CA SER A 281 32.52 -4.53 8.94
C SER A 281 33.13 -3.18 9.35
N GLY A 282 32.52 -2.07 8.94
CA GLY A 282 33.13 -0.73 9.01
C GLY A 282 33.34 -0.13 10.40
N THR A 283 32.71 -0.66 11.44
CA THR A 283 33.05 -0.38 12.84
C THR A 283 32.78 -1.63 13.66
N ALA A 284 33.83 -2.31 14.11
CA ALA A 284 33.67 -3.30 15.17
C ALA A 284 33.06 -2.57 16.37
N LEU A 285 31.80 -2.85 16.70
CA LEU A 285 31.10 -2.21 17.81
C LEU A 285 31.97 -2.35 19.05
N THR A 286 32.43 -1.22 19.60
CA THR A 286 33.25 -1.23 20.81
C THR A 286 32.33 -1.34 22.02
N VAL A 287 32.81 -1.97 23.10
CA VAL A 287 32.05 -2.01 24.36
C VAL A 287 32.52 -0.84 25.21
N SER A 288 31.61 0.06 25.56
CA SER A 288 31.87 1.16 26.50
C SER A 288 32.14 0.63 27.91
N ASP A 289 32.68 1.47 28.78
CA ASP A 289 32.87 1.16 30.21
C ASP A 289 31.58 0.76 30.94
N SER A 290 30.42 1.12 30.38
CA SER A 290 29.09 0.74 30.88
C SER A 290 28.62 -0.65 30.44
N GLY A 291 29.41 -1.35 29.62
CA GLY A 291 29.08 -2.65 29.01
C GLY A 291 28.19 -2.55 27.77
N LEU A 292 27.79 -1.34 27.35
CA LEU A 292 26.97 -1.12 26.16
C LEU A 292 27.82 -1.02 24.90
N ARG A 293 27.30 -1.55 23.79
CA ARG A 293 27.92 -1.44 22.46
C ARG A 293 27.82 -0.03 21.92
N VAL A 294 28.87 0.42 21.23
CA VAL A 294 29.03 1.77 20.70
C VAL A 294 29.33 1.69 19.20
N LEU A 295 28.56 2.46 18.41
CA LEU A 295 28.74 2.59 16.97
C LEU A 295 29.82 3.64 16.61
N GLY A 296 29.90 4.73 17.37
CA GLY A 296 30.83 5.83 17.13
C GLY A 296 30.63 6.97 18.13
N GLN A 297 31.31 8.10 17.91
CA GLN A 297 31.18 9.30 18.73
C GLN A 297 30.48 10.43 17.97
N LEU A 298 29.84 11.36 18.70
CA LEU A 298 29.23 12.55 18.09
C LEU A 298 30.27 13.44 17.41
N SER A 299 31.52 13.43 17.88
CA SER A 299 32.65 14.14 17.27
C SER A 299 33.04 13.61 15.90
N ASP A 300 32.53 12.46 15.47
CA ASP A 300 32.85 11.85 14.17
C ASP A 300 31.78 12.17 13.10
N LEU A 301 30.64 12.75 13.51
CA LEU A 301 29.55 13.10 12.61
C LEU A 301 29.92 14.26 11.69
N LYS A 302 29.38 14.31 10.47
CA LYS A 302 29.51 15.48 9.59
C LYS A 302 28.83 16.70 10.19
N ASP A 303 29.25 17.90 9.78
CA ASP A 303 28.73 19.16 10.31
C ASP A 303 27.21 19.30 10.14
N TRP A 304 26.65 18.78 9.03
CA TRP A 304 25.20 18.77 8.82
C TRP A 304 24.47 17.99 9.90
N ASP A 305 24.82 16.72 10.09
CA ASP A 305 24.14 15.82 11.03
C ASP A 305 24.35 16.29 12.48
N LEU A 306 25.56 16.76 12.79
CA LEU A 306 25.91 17.23 14.13
C LEU A 306 25.18 18.52 14.50
N LEU A 307 25.13 19.49 13.58
CA LEU A 307 24.39 20.74 13.80
C LEU A 307 22.88 20.46 13.85
N TRP A 308 22.37 19.59 12.97
CA TRP A 308 20.96 19.18 13.02
C TRP A 308 20.62 18.56 14.37
N LEU A 309 21.44 17.62 14.85
CA LEU A 309 21.25 16.95 16.13
C LEU A 309 21.22 17.96 17.29
N HIS A 310 22.11 18.94 17.29
CA HIS A 310 22.14 19.98 18.33
C HIS A 310 20.87 20.84 18.32
N LEU A 311 20.50 21.38 17.16
CA LEU A 311 19.32 22.23 17.03
C LEU A 311 18.04 21.43 17.33
N PHE A 312 18.00 20.16 16.95
CA PHE A 312 16.93 19.24 17.28
C PHE A 312 16.84 18.96 18.79
N ILE A 313 17.98 18.81 19.48
CA ILE A 313 18.05 18.69 20.94
C ILE A 313 17.53 19.96 21.62
N ASP A 314 17.82 21.15 21.10
CA ASP A 314 17.26 22.40 21.64
C ASP A 314 15.73 22.43 21.53
N GLN A 315 15.16 21.98 20.39
CA GLN A 315 13.71 21.81 20.25
C GLN A 315 13.14 20.78 21.25
N CYS A 316 13.85 19.68 21.47
CA CYS A 316 13.45 18.67 22.45
C CYS A 316 13.55 19.21 23.89
N ARG A 317 14.52 20.09 24.19
CA ARG A 317 14.67 20.72 25.49
C ARG A 317 13.46 21.60 25.82
N ASP A 318 13.10 22.52 24.92
CA ASP A 318 11.88 23.34 25.06
C ASP A 318 10.64 22.45 25.26
N ARG A 319 10.46 21.46 24.38
CA ARG A 319 9.28 20.60 24.37
C ARG A 319 9.11 19.79 25.66
N TYR A 320 10.16 19.10 26.10
CA TYR A 320 10.06 18.07 27.14
C TYR A 320 10.52 18.52 28.52
N PHE A 321 11.43 19.49 28.62
CA PHE A 321 11.87 20.01 29.92
C PHE A 321 11.11 21.27 30.31
N ASP A 322 10.99 22.24 29.39
CA ASP A 322 10.42 23.55 29.73
C ASP A 322 8.88 23.52 29.68
N ARG A 323 8.33 23.01 28.58
CA ARG A 323 6.87 22.85 28.37
C ARG A 323 6.31 21.55 28.93
N LYS A 324 7.18 20.60 29.28
CA LYS A 324 6.85 19.32 29.95
C LYS A 324 5.79 18.49 29.23
N LEU A 325 5.78 18.55 27.89
CA LEU A 325 4.81 17.81 27.08
C LEU A 325 4.98 16.30 27.23
N THR A 326 3.87 15.58 27.08
CA THR A 326 3.77 14.12 27.12
C THR A 326 3.56 13.57 25.71
N GLU A 327 4.02 12.35 25.48
CA GLU A 327 3.80 11.62 24.22
C GLU A 327 3.01 10.34 24.49
N PRO A 328 2.37 9.73 23.47
CA PRO A 328 1.67 8.47 23.61
C PRO A 328 2.58 7.36 24.17
N GLN A 329 2.02 6.48 25.01
CA GLN A 329 2.76 5.37 25.58
C GLN A 329 3.25 4.42 24.48
N LEU A 330 4.54 4.08 24.53
CA LEU A 330 5.18 3.13 23.63
C LEU A 330 4.65 1.72 23.89
N ALA A 331 4.36 1.03 22.81
CA ALA A 331 4.01 -0.38 22.77
C ALA A 331 4.80 -1.10 21.67
N THR A 332 5.19 -2.33 21.96
CA THR A 332 5.80 -3.24 20.99
C THR A 332 4.99 -4.53 20.87
N GLY A 333 5.11 -5.24 19.75
CA GLY A 333 4.42 -6.53 19.56
C GLY A 333 4.80 -7.57 20.61
N SER A 334 6.04 -7.49 21.12
CA SER A 334 6.56 -8.33 22.18
C SER A 334 5.95 -8.06 23.57
N MET A 335 5.15 -7.00 23.74
CA MET A 335 4.40 -6.73 24.97
C MET A 335 3.10 -7.54 25.08
N VAL A 336 2.69 -8.24 24.01
CA VAL A 336 1.47 -9.05 23.98
C VAL A 336 1.84 -10.51 24.18
N ARG A 337 1.27 -11.15 25.23
CA ARG A 337 1.48 -12.58 25.46
C ARG A 337 0.53 -13.41 24.60
N LEU A 338 1.10 -14.27 23.76
CA LEU A 338 0.35 -15.20 22.90
C LEU A 338 0.77 -16.65 23.19
N PRO A 339 0.00 -17.38 24.02
CA PRO A 339 0.25 -18.81 24.21
C PRO A 339 -0.06 -19.56 22.92
N HIS A 340 0.83 -20.46 22.51
CA HIS A 340 0.62 -21.30 21.33
C HIS A 340 1.30 -22.66 21.51
N LYS A 341 0.67 -23.73 21.01
CA LYS A 341 1.16 -25.11 21.15
C LYS A 341 2.56 -25.37 20.58
N TRP A 342 3.02 -24.52 19.67
CA TRP A 342 4.36 -24.59 19.07
C TRP A 342 5.39 -23.65 19.73
N SER A 343 5.00 -22.94 20.77
CA SER A 343 5.85 -22.02 21.52
C SER A 343 5.82 -22.40 23.00
N GLU A 344 6.73 -23.27 23.42
CA GLU A 344 6.89 -23.71 24.81
C GLU A 344 7.64 -22.67 25.69
N GLY A 345 7.99 -21.50 25.15
CA GLY A 345 8.90 -20.53 25.78
C GLY A 345 8.34 -19.13 26.06
N SER A 346 7.06 -18.85 25.78
CA SER A 346 6.50 -17.48 25.84
C SER A 346 6.21 -16.93 27.26
N GLU A 347 6.64 -17.62 28.33
CA GLU A 347 6.40 -17.16 29.69
C GLU A 347 7.13 -15.85 30.02
N LYS A 348 8.27 -15.56 29.37
CA LYS A 348 9.07 -14.36 29.62
C LYS A 348 8.91 -13.37 28.47
N LEU A 349 8.11 -12.32 28.71
CA LEU A 349 8.15 -11.13 27.87
C LEU A 349 9.57 -10.55 27.93
N PRO A 350 10.14 -10.07 26.81
CA PRO A 350 11.42 -9.36 26.83
C PRO A 350 11.32 -8.03 27.59
N VAL A 351 10.09 -7.57 27.86
CA VAL A 351 9.78 -6.41 28.69
C VAL A 351 9.28 -6.84 30.07
N PRO A 352 9.47 -6.01 31.12
CA PRO A 352 8.88 -6.26 32.43
C PRO A 352 7.35 -6.45 32.35
N VAL A 353 6.79 -7.33 33.21
CA VAL A 353 5.34 -7.65 33.29
C VAL A 353 4.45 -6.40 33.40
N ALA A 354 4.96 -5.31 33.99
CA ALA A 354 4.25 -4.04 34.10
C ALA A 354 3.90 -3.38 32.74
N TYR A 355 4.55 -3.80 31.65
CA TYR A 355 4.29 -3.32 30.29
C TYR A 355 3.44 -4.30 29.46
N GLU A 356 2.91 -5.37 30.05
CA GLU A 356 2.08 -6.35 29.34
C GLU A 356 0.79 -5.71 28.80
N LEU A 357 0.55 -5.88 27.50
CA LEU A 357 -0.67 -5.45 26.84
C LEU A 357 -1.70 -6.58 26.86
N LYS A 358 -2.90 -6.25 27.33
CA LYS A 358 -4.03 -7.18 27.30
C LYS A 358 -4.60 -7.24 25.89
N LEU A 359 -4.61 -8.44 25.31
CA LEU A 359 -5.28 -8.74 24.05
C LEU A 359 -6.45 -9.67 24.32
N ASP A 360 -7.65 -9.23 23.97
CA ASP A 360 -8.84 -10.08 23.96
C ASP A 360 -8.83 -10.90 22.65
N THR A 361 -8.34 -12.13 22.73
CA THR A 361 -8.33 -13.04 21.58
C THR A 361 -9.76 -13.39 21.16
N ARG A 362 -9.91 -13.78 19.89
CA ARG A 362 -11.21 -14.10 19.28
C ARG A 362 -11.14 -15.44 18.59
N SER A 363 -12.24 -16.19 18.63
CA SER A 363 -12.40 -17.34 17.75
C SER A 363 -12.46 -16.88 16.29
N SER A 364 -12.27 -17.78 15.34
CA SER A 364 -12.41 -17.45 13.93
C SER A 364 -13.80 -16.89 13.60
N SER A 365 -14.86 -17.44 14.20
CA SER A 365 -16.24 -16.97 13.97
C SER A 365 -16.50 -15.57 14.53
N ASP A 366 -15.82 -15.20 15.62
CA ASP A 366 -15.92 -13.87 16.24
C ASP A 366 -15.02 -12.82 15.56
N LEU A 367 -13.98 -13.26 14.83
CA LEU A 367 -13.10 -12.42 14.01
C LEU A 367 -13.71 -12.16 12.62
N ASN A 368 -15.00 -11.83 12.60
CA ASN A 368 -15.75 -11.61 11.37
C ASN A 368 -15.65 -10.16 10.87
N THR A 369 -16.13 -9.92 9.65
CA THR A 369 -16.15 -8.60 9.02
C THR A 369 -16.84 -7.54 9.88
N GLN A 370 -17.91 -7.86 10.61
CA GLN A 370 -18.61 -6.90 11.46
C GLN A 370 -17.71 -6.39 12.59
N PHE A 371 -17.02 -7.30 13.30
CA PHE A 371 -16.04 -6.91 14.31
C PHE A 371 -14.91 -6.08 13.70
N LEU A 372 -14.35 -6.52 12.57
CA LEU A 372 -13.24 -5.82 11.93
C LEU A 372 -13.63 -4.40 11.48
N HIS A 373 -14.87 -4.17 11.08
CA HIS A 373 -15.37 -2.82 10.79
C HIS A 373 -15.44 -1.90 12.01
N THR A 374 -15.54 -2.45 13.23
CA THR A 374 -15.48 -1.62 14.46
C THR A 374 -14.09 -1.05 14.71
N ILE A 375 -13.04 -1.80 14.35
CA ILE A 375 -11.64 -1.38 14.51
C ILE A 375 -11.03 -0.76 13.24
N GLU A 376 -11.61 -1.06 12.07
CA GLU A 376 -11.25 -0.51 10.76
C GLU A 376 -12.49 0.03 10.00
N PRO A 377 -13.09 1.15 10.44
CA PRO A 377 -14.35 1.65 9.84
C PRO A 377 -14.26 1.94 8.34
N LYS A 378 -13.07 2.27 7.84
CA LYS A 378 -12.84 2.52 6.40
C LYS A 378 -13.08 1.26 5.56
N TRP A 379 -12.96 0.06 6.11
CA TRP A 379 -13.21 -1.18 5.38
C TRP A 379 -14.67 -1.31 4.97
N ALA A 380 -15.61 -0.84 5.81
CA ALA A 380 -17.04 -0.83 5.48
C ALA A 380 -17.39 0.02 4.25
N SER A 381 -16.53 0.98 3.88
CA SER A 381 -16.74 1.81 2.69
C SER A 381 -16.38 1.11 1.39
N LYS A 382 -15.68 -0.02 1.45
CA LYS A 382 -15.27 -0.81 0.28
C LYS A 382 -16.00 -2.14 0.27
N TYR A 383 -16.55 -2.49 -0.90
CA TYR A 383 -17.25 -3.75 -1.06
C TYR A 383 -16.28 -4.94 -1.09
N ASN A 384 -16.64 -6.02 -0.40
CA ASN A 384 -15.87 -7.27 -0.36
C ASN A 384 -16.71 -8.42 -0.96
N PRO A 385 -16.43 -8.90 -2.20
CA PRO A 385 -17.14 -10.05 -2.78
C PRO A 385 -16.88 -11.39 -2.07
N ASN A 386 -15.89 -11.47 -1.18
CA ASN A 386 -15.51 -12.73 -0.54
C ASN A 386 -16.23 -13.01 0.79
N LEU A 387 -17.23 -12.19 1.18
CA LEU A 387 -17.97 -12.38 2.43
C LEU A 387 -18.64 -13.75 2.54
N TRP A 388 -19.10 -14.31 1.43
CA TRP A 388 -19.66 -15.67 1.41
C TRP A 388 -18.66 -16.74 1.86
N MET A 389 -17.35 -16.51 1.66
CA MET A 389 -16.30 -17.43 2.09
C MET A 389 -16.15 -17.40 3.61
N GLU A 390 -16.24 -16.21 4.23
CA GLU A 390 -16.29 -16.07 5.68
C GLU A 390 -17.52 -16.75 6.26
N GLU A 391 -18.71 -16.43 5.74
CA GLU A 391 -19.99 -17.00 6.20
C GLU A 391 -19.98 -18.53 6.21
N ARG A 392 -19.28 -19.14 5.23
CA ARG A 392 -19.24 -20.58 5.06
C ARG A 392 -18.12 -21.27 5.84
N PHE A 393 -16.92 -20.71 5.84
CA PHE A 393 -15.71 -21.42 6.29
C PHE A 393 -15.14 -20.89 7.61
N ALA A 394 -15.64 -19.78 8.16
CA ALA A 394 -15.09 -19.23 9.41
C ALA A 394 -15.15 -20.24 10.58
N GLY A 395 -16.17 -21.10 10.64
CA GLY A 395 -16.29 -22.13 11.67
C GLY A 395 -15.32 -23.31 11.52
N ASP A 396 -14.74 -23.50 10.33
CA ASP A 396 -13.81 -24.59 10.03
C ASP A 396 -12.34 -24.20 10.22
N VAL A 397 -12.07 -22.93 10.52
CA VAL A 397 -10.71 -22.42 10.76
C VAL A 397 -10.31 -22.73 12.20
N PRO A 398 -9.19 -23.46 12.44
CA PRO A 398 -8.70 -23.70 13.79
C PRO A 398 -8.23 -22.41 14.46
N ASP A 399 -8.61 -22.19 15.72
CA ASP A 399 -8.23 -20.98 16.47
C ASP A 399 -6.71 -20.85 16.67
N ASP A 400 -5.99 -21.99 16.71
CA ASP A 400 -4.52 -22.05 16.74
C ASP A 400 -3.87 -21.32 15.54
N CYS A 401 -4.58 -21.16 14.42
CA CYS A 401 -4.05 -20.46 13.25
C CYS A 401 -4.06 -18.93 13.41
N LEU A 402 -4.83 -18.37 14.33
CA LEU A 402 -5.17 -16.95 14.32
C LEU A 402 -4.07 -16.10 14.95
N TYR A 403 -3.85 -16.24 16.26
CA TYR A 403 -2.95 -15.40 17.04
C TYR A 403 -1.65 -16.14 17.33
N LEU A 404 -0.69 -16.00 16.43
CA LEU A 404 0.60 -16.71 16.48
C LEU A 404 1.71 -15.79 17.02
N PRO A 405 2.50 -16.22 18.02
CA PRO A 405 3.77 -15.56 18.33
C PRO A 405 4.77 -15.78 17.17
N ALA A 406 5.70 -14.85 16.96
CA ALA A 406 6.74 -14.99 15.92
C ALA A 406 7.47 -16.34 16.03
N ASP A 407 7.83 -16.73 17.25
CA ASP A 407 8.62 -17.95 17.52
C ASP A 407 7.86 -19.25 17.25
N ALA A 408 6.54 -19.22 17.12
CA ALA A 408 5.76 -20.40 16.71
C ALA A 408 6.00 -20.75 15.24
N LEU A 409 6.40 -19.77 14.41
CA LEU A 409 6.72 -19.97 13.01
C LEU A 409 8.24 -20.13 12.87
N ASN A 410 8.68 -21.38 12.80
CA ASN A 410 10.08 -21.76 12.59
C ASN A 410 10.35 -22.02 11.09
N SER A 411 11.42 -22.75 10.77
CA SER A 411 11.75 -23.15 9.41
C SER A 411 10.82 -24.22 8.81
N GLU A 412 9.93 -24.82 9.60
CA GLU A 412 8.97 -25.81 9.11
C GLU A 412 7.74 -25.13 8.51
N THR A 413 7.13 -25.79 7.53
CA THR A 413 5.99 -25.25 6.79
C THR A 413 4.68 -25.56 7.51
N PRO A 414 3.87 -24.55 7.89
CA PRO A 414 2.54 -24.77 8.44
C PRO A 414 1.59 -25.37 7.39
N MET A 415 0.74 -26.30 7.82
CA MET A 415 -0.20 -27.02 6.98
C MET A 415 -1.58 -27.16 7.64
N LEU A 416 -2.62 -27.17 6.81
CA LEU A 416 -3.97 -27.52 7.23
C LEU A 416 -4.20 -29.01 6.98
N THR A 417 -4.43 -29.80 8.02
CA THR A 417 -4.73 -31.23 7.91
C THR A 417 -6.08 -31.55 8.55
N ILE A 418 -6.61 -32.74 8.27
CA ILE A 418 -7.82 -33.25 8.91
C ILE A 418 -7.38 -34.23 10.00
N ALA A 419 -7.75 -33.95 11.25
CA ALA A 419 -7.48 -34.78 12.41
C ALA A 419 -8.34 -36.06 12.41
N GLU A 420 -8.07 -36.98 13.32
CA GLU A 420 -8.84 -38.24 13.48
C GLU A 420 -10.32 -38.01 13.77
N ASP A 421 -10.66 -36.88 14.41
CA ASP A 421 -12.04 -36.49 14.71
C ASP A 421 -12.77 -35.84 13.51
N GLY A 422 -12.10 -35.74 12.36
CA GLY A 422 -12.62 -35.15 11.13
C GLY A 422 -12.58 -33.63 11.09
N LYS A 423 -12.04 -32.95 12.11
CA LYS A 423 -11.88 -31.49 12.12
C LYS A 423 -10.57 -31.07 11.48
N HIS A 424 -10.54 -29.85 10.97
CA HIS A 424 -9.29 -29.27 10.53
C HIS A 424 -8.39 -28.97 11.73
N GLU A 425 -7.10 -29.22 11.56
CA GLU A 425 -6.08 -28.90 12.54
C GLU A 425 -4.86 -28.28 11.86
N LEU A 426 -4.15 -27.47 12.64
CA LEU A 426 -2.88 -26.88 12.25
C LEU A 426 -1.73 -27.82 12.60
N THR A 427 -1.00 -28.29 11.58
CA THR A 427 0.22 -29.11 11.69
C THR A 427 1.42 -28.43 11.02
N ARG A 428 2.64 -28.91 11.26
CA ARG A 428 3.86 -28.41 10.60
C ARG A 428 4.73 -29.56 10.12
N ARG A 429 5.48 -29.31 9.05
CA ARG A 429 6.40 -30.29 8.45
C ARG A 429 7.58 -29.61 7.79
N ASP A 430 8.76 -30.19 7.94
CA ASP A 430 9.91 -29.82 7.12
C ASP A 430 9.69 -30.23 5.64
N THR A 431 9.64 -29.23 4.76
CA THR A 431 9.48 -29.40 3.32
C THR A 431 10.73 -29.06 2.52
N THR A 432 11.86 -28.75 3.17
CA THR A 432 13.09 -28.28 2.50
C THR A 432 13.69 -29.30 1.53
N ALA A 433 13.51 -30.60 1.82
CA ALA A 433 13.97 -31.70 0.96
C ALA A 433 13.02 -32.05 -0.19
N LEU A 434 11.80 -31.49 -0.22
CA LEU A 434 10.80 -31.81 -1.25
C LEU A 434 11.06 -31.03 -2.53
N ARG A 435 10.75 -31.65 -3.67
CA ARG A 435 10.80 -30.96 -4.96
C ARG A 435 9.58 -30.05 -5.11
N TYR A 436 9.72 -28.97 -5.89
CA TYR A 436 8.68 -27.94 -6.05
C TYR A 436 7.27 -28.49 -6.41
N TRP A 437 7.17 -29.52 -7.26
CA TRP A 437 5.87 -30.10 -7.63
C TRP A 437 5.25 -31.01 -6.56
N GLU A 438 6.04 -31.46 -5.57
CA GLU A 438 5.57 -32.20 -4.41
C GLU A 438 5.08 -31.23 -3.33
N SER A 439 5.82 -30.13 -3.12
CA SER A 439 5.39 -29.06 -2.21
C SER A 439 4.09 -28.39 -2.66
N ASP A 440 3.89 -28.19 -3.97
CA ASP A 440 2.67 -27.58 -4.53
C ASP A 440 1.38 -28.38 -4.27
N LYS A 441 1.51 -29.67 -3.94
CA LYS A 441 0.36 -30.54 -3.61
C LYS A 441 -0.02 -30.48 -2.14
N LEU A 442 0.87 -30.01 -1.27
CA LEU A 442 0.64 -29.97 0.16
C LEU A 442 -0.38 -28.86 0.53
N PRO A 443 -1.14 -29.04 1.62
CA PRO A 443 -2.05 -28.03 2.15
C PRO A 443 -1.32 -26.96 2.94
N THR A 444 -0.32 -26.31 2.34
CA THR A 444 0.52 -25.30 2.99
C THR A 444 -0.26 -24.02 3.28
N LEU A 445 0.09 -23.37 4.40
CA LEU A 445 -0.48 -22.11 4.85
C LEU A 445 0.64 -21.07 4.99
N ALA A 446 0.46 -19.90 4.38
CA ALA A 446 1.38 -18.78 4.50
C ALA A 446 1.03 -17.90 5.71
N LEU A 447 1.06 -18.47 6.92
CA LEU A 447 0.71 -17.78 8.17
C LEU A 447 1.75 -16.72 8.55
N GLN A 448 1.34 -15.75 9.37
CA GLN A 448 2.17 -14.69 9.90
C GLN A 448 2.07 -14.63 11.42
N GLY A 449 3.22 -14.57 12.08
CA GLY A 449 3.32 -14.33 13.50
C GLY A 449 3.34 -12.83 13.78
N MET A 450 3.08 -12.47 15.04
CA MET A 450 3.20 -11.09 15.47
C MET A 450 4.64 -10.59 15.37
N THR A 451 4.83 -9.44 14.73
CA THR A 451 6.16 -8.87 14.59
C THR A 451 6.57 -8.23 15.92
N ASN A 452 7.78 -8.56 16.39
CA ASN A 452 8.37 -7.86 17.53
C ASN A 452 8.82 -6.43 17.13
N THR A 453 8.88 -6.14 15.83
CA THR A 453 9.34 -4.84 15.29
C THR A 453 8.29 -3.74 15.28
N ALA A 454 7.04 -4.05 15.64
CA ALA A 454 6.01 -3.03 15.79
C ALA A 454 6.44 -2.03 16.87
N LEU A 455 6.51 -0.75 16.50
CA LEU A 455 6.86 0.35 17.39
C LEU A 455 5.78 1.42 17.27
N SER A 456 4.79 1.38 18.16
CA SER A 456 3.63 2.27 18.05
C SER A 456 2.92 2.44 19.40
N THR A 457 1.65 2.88 19.40
CA THR A 457 0.81 2.93 20.61
C THR A 457 0.17 1.57 20.91
N ALA A 458 -0.28 1.37 22.15
CA ALA A 458 -0.93 0.13 22.58
C ALA A 458 -2.15 -0.23 21.71
N GLU A 459 -3.00 0.75 21.39
CA GLU A 459 -4.19 0.56 20.57
C GLU A 459 -3.81 0.11 19.15
N ARG A 460 -2.72 0.65 18.61
CA ARG A 460 -2.23 0.30 17.28
C ARG A 460 -1.68 -1.12 17.26
N VAL A 461 -0.88 -1.50 18.27
CA VAL A 461 -0.35 -2.87 18.39
C VAL A 461 -1.50 -3.88 18.50
N ILE A 462 -2.51 -3.64 19.35
CA ILE A 462 -3.69 -4.52 19.47
C ILE A 462 -4.45 -4.64 18.14
N ARG A 463 -4.64 -3.52 17.43
CA ARG A 463 -5.26 -3.54 16.10
C ARG A 463 -4.44 -4.35 15.10
N ASP A 464 -3.12 -4.30 15.17
CA ASP A 464 -2.22 -5.08 14.33
C ASP A 464 -2.28 -6.58 14.66
N CYS A 465 -2.48 -6.95 15.93
CA CYS A 465 -2.77 -8.34 16.32
C CYS A 465 -4.01 -8.88 15.60
N HIS A 466 -5.13 -8.14 15.65
CA HIS A 466 -6.37 -8.55 14.97
C HIS A 466 -6.23 -8.58 13.46
N PHE A 467 -5.45 -7.67 12.87
CA PHE A 467 -5.17 -7.67 11.44
C PHE A 467 -4.37 -8.90 11.01
N LEU A 468 -3.34 -9.30 11.76
CA LEU A 468 -2.57 -10.52 11.48
C LEU A 468 -3.42 -11.76 11.65
N ALA A 469 -4.24 -11.82 12.70
CA ALA A 469 -5.21 -12.90 12.88
C ALA A 469 -6.19 -13.01 11.71
N ARG A 470 -6.69 -11.87 11.20
CA ARG A 470 -7.56 -11.83 10.02
C ARG A 470 -6.81 -12.27 8.77
N TYR A 471 -5.55 -11.88 8.62
CA TYR A 471 -4.72 -12.36 7.52
C TYR A 471 -4.56 -13.89 7.60
N ASN A 472 -4.23 -14.44 8.76
CA ASN A 472 -4.10 -15.88 8.94
C ASN A 472 -5.40 -16.63 8.67
N GLN A 473 -6.53 -16.12 9.17
CA GLN A 473 -7.86 -16.63 8.86
C GLN A 473 -8.10 -16.66 7.35
N SER A 474 -7.74 -15.59 6.63
CA SER A 474 -7.90 -15.52 5.17
C SER A 474 -7.06 -16.56 4.42
N GLN A 475 -5.86 -16.92 4.92
CA GLN A 475 -5.04 -17.99 4.34
C GLN A 475 -5.71 -19.36 4.49
N VAL A 476 -6.26 -19.65 5.67
CA VAL A 476 -6.98 -20.90 5.94
C VAL A 476 -8.27 -20.97 5.11
N ILE A 477 -9.07 -19.91 5.10
CA ILE A 477 -10.28 -19.82 4.26
C ILE A 477 -9.91 -20.01 2.78
N GLY A 478 -8.84 -19.37 2.30
CA GLY A 478 -8.38 -19.54 0.92
C GLY A 478 -8.06 -21.00 0.57
N ARG A 479 -7.48 -21.75 1.53
CA ARG A 479 -7.24 -23.19 1.37
C ARG A 479 -8.54 -24.00 1.35
N LEU A 480 -9.44 -23.75 2.30
CA LEU A 480 -10.74 -24.43 2.39
C LEU A 480 -11.60 -24.20 1.14
N VAL A 481 -11.61 -22.98 0.62
CA VAL A 481 -12.34 -22.64 -0.63
C VAL A 481 -11.77 -23.41 -1.83
N LYS A 482 -10.45 -23.64 -1.88
CA LYS A 482 -9.82 -24.44 -2.93
C LYS A 482 -10.22 -25.92 -2.82
N GLU A 483 -10.26 -26.46 -1.61
CA GLU A 483 -10.70 -27.85 -1.36
C GLU A 483 -12.17 -28.04 -1.70
N ASP A 484 -13.02 -27.08 -1.31
CA ASP A 484 -14.44 -27.06 -1.65
C ASP A 484 -14.68 -26.96 -3.16
N TYR A 485 -13.87 -26.17 -3.88
CA TYR A 485 -13.92 -26.12 -5.34
C TYR A 485 -13.59 -27.48 -5.96
N GLU A 486 -12.49 -28.12 -5.56
CA GLU A 486 -12.12 -29.43 -6.10
C GLU A 486 -13.19 -30.50 -5.81
N ALA A 487 -13.81 -30.45 -4.63
CA ALA A 487 -14.86 -31.38 -4.23
C ALA A 487 -16.20 -31.16 -4.95
N ARG A 488 -16.59 -29.91 -5.22
CA ARG A 488 -17.96 -29.57 -5.66
C ARG A 488 -18.06 -29.02 -7.10
N LYS A 489 -16.95 -28.77 -7.80
CA LYS A 489 -16.99 -28.16 -9.15
C LYS A 489 -17.93 -28.89 -10.12
N GLU A 490 -17.94 -30.22 -10.11
CA GLU A 490 -18.81 -31.02 -11.00
C GLU A 490 -20.29 -30.87 -10.62
N ALA A 491 -20.61 -30.89 -9.32
CA ALA A 491 -21.97 -30.71 -8.84
C ALA A 491 -22.53 -29.31 -9.18
N VAL A 492 -21.70 -28.27 -9.09
CA VAL A 492 -22.08 -26.89 -9.46
C VAL A 492 -22.22 -26.74 -10.98
N GLN A 493 -21.37 -27.39 -11.78
CA GLN A 493 -21.55 -27.46 -13.24
C GLN A 493 -22.87 -28.14 -13.61
N ASP A 494 -23.18 -29.27 -12.99
CA ASP A 494 -24.43 -29.98 -13.20
C ASP A 494 -25.65 -29.14 -12.81
N TRP A 495 -25.57 -28.44 -11.66
CA TRP A 495 -26.59 -27.48 -11.26
C TRP A 495 -26.80 -26.42 -12.35
N PHE A 496 -25.72 -25.81 -12.85
CA PHE A 496 -25.77 -24.77 -13.86
C PHE A 496 -26.46 -25.27 -15.14
N TYR A 497 -26.04 -26.41 -15.68
CA TYR A 497 -26.63 -26.94 -16.92
C TYR A 497 -28.09 -27.35 -16.74
N LYS A 498 -28.49 -27.87 -15.58
CA LYS A 498 -29.90 -28.16 -15.28
C LYS A 498 -30.74 -26.89 -15.23
N ALA A 499 -30.24 -25.83 -14.58
CA ALA A 499 -30.93 -24.54 -14.51
C ALA A 499 -31.06 -23.89 -15.90
N ALA A 500 -29.98 -23.87 -16.68
CA ALA A 500 -29.97 -23.36 -18.05
C ALA A 500 -30.92 -24.15 -18.97
N ALA A 501 -30.87 -25.49 -18.93
CA ALA A 501 -31.75 -26.34 -19.74
C ALA A 501 -33.24 -26.14 -19.41
N LYS A 502 -33.56 -25.91 -18.13
CA LYS A 502 -34.93 -25.58 -17.69
C LYS A 502 -35.41 -24.23 -18.22
N HIS A 503 -34.50 -23.26 -18.39
CA HIS A 503 -34.84 -21.93 -18.88
C HIS A 503 -34.79 -21.80 -20.41
N LEU A 504 -34.07 -22.68 -21.10
CA LEU A 504 -33.90 -22.65 -22.55
C LEU A 504 -35.19 -22.43 -23.37
N PRO A 505 -36.35 -23.05 -23.05
CA PRO A 505 -37.58 -22.80 -23.80
C PRO A 505 -38.01 -21.32 -23.85
N LYS A 506 -37.59 -20.50 -22.88
CA LYS A 506 -37.86 -19.05 -22.85
C LYS A 506 -36.84 -18.22 -23.63
N LEU A 507 -35.71 -18.81 -24.04
CA LEU A 507 -34.63 -18.13 -24.76
C LEU A 507 -34.43 -18.66 -26.18
N ILE A 508 -34.88 -19.88 -26.49
CA ILE A 508 -34.53 -20.58 -27.74
C ILE A 508 -34.93 -19.80 -28.99
N ASP A 509 -36.09 -19.16 -28.95
CA ASP A 509 -36.58 -18.32 -30.04
C ASP A 509 -35.69 -17.09 -30.27
N ASP A 510 -35.28 -16.43 -29.19
CA ASP A 510 -34.41 -15.25 -29.24
C ASP A 510 -33.01 -15.63 -29.76
N LEU A 511 -32.51 -16.80 -29.35
CA LEU A 511 -31.26 -17.38 -29.84
C LEU A 511 -31.29 -17.65 -31.36
N LEU A 512 -32.36 -18.25 -31.86
CA LEU A 512 -32.54 -18.54 -33.28
C LEU A 512 -32.82 -17.27 -34.11
N ALA A 513 -33.45 -16.26 -33.50
CA ALA A 513 -33.67 -14.95 -34.10
C ALA A 513 -32.38 -14.11 -34.18
N LEU A 514 -31.34 -14.47 -33.42
CA LEU A 514 -30.16 -13.63 -33.18
C LEU A 514 -30.52 -12.29 -32.53
N ASP A 515 -31.44 -12.32 -31.56
CA ASP A 515 -31.82 -11.14 -30.78
C ASP A 515 -30.75 -10.84 -29.71
N HIS A 516 -29.70 -10.14 -30.15
CA HIS A 516 -28.60 -9.71 -29.28
C HIS A 516 -29.04 -8.73 -28.19
N GLU A 517 -30.09 -7.94 -28.44
CA GLU A 517 -30.61 -6.94 -27.49
C GLU A 517 -31.22 -7.61 -26.26
N ARG A 518 -31.85 -8.77 -26.45
CA ARG A 518 -32.44 -9.54 -25.35
C ARG A 518 -31.40 -10.05 -24.35
N ILE A 519 -30.22 -10.45 -24.84
CA ILE A 519 -29.13 -11.06 -24.05
C ILE A 519 -28.12 -10.02 -23.55
N TRP A 520 -28.33 -8.74 -23.89
CA TRP A 520 -27.48 -7.68 -23.41
C TRP A 520 -27.60 -7.48 -21.88
N VAL A 521 -26.44 -7.50 -21.23
CA VAL A 521 -26.22 -7.39 -19.78
C VAL A 521 -25.98 -5.96 -19.26
N ASP A 522 -26.17 -4.91 -20.07
CA ASP A 522 -26.05 -3.49 -19.64
C ASP A 522 -27.40 -2.77 -19.70
N LYS A 523 -28.38 -3.30 -18.95
CA LYS A 523 -29.72 -2.70 -18.79
C LYS A 523 -29.75 -1.94 -17.46
N PRO A 524 -30.64 -0.96 -17.26
CA PRO A 524 -30.78 -0.27 -15.97
C PRO A 524 -30.90 -1.21 -14.75
N ALA A 525 -31.58 -2.35 -14.90
CA ALA A 525 -31.67 -3.38 -13.87
C ALA A 525 -30.31 -4.03 -13.51
N HIS A 526 -29.40 -4.15 -14.49
CA HIS A 526 -28.05 -4.66 -14.28
C HIS A 526 -27.12 -3.61 -13.69
N GLN A 527 -27.31 -2.33 -14.05
CA GLN A 527 -26.60 -1.22 -13.41
C GLN A 527 -26.98 -1.09 -11.93
N GLU A 528 -28.25 -1.31 -11.58
CA GLU A 528 -28.68 -1.39 -10.18
C GLU A 528 -28.07 -2.60 -9.47
N ALA A 529 -27.97 -3.76 -10.14
CA ALA A 529 -27.28 -4.93 -9.60
C ALA A 529 -25.77 -4.66 -9.37
N LEU A 530 -25.08 -4.00 -10.30
CA LEU A 530 -23.69 -3.56 -10.12
C LEU A 530 -23.53 -2.50 -9.03
N ARG A 531 -24.53 -1.63 -8.85
CA ARG A 531 -24.58 -0.66 -7.75
C ARG A 531 -24.71 -1.35 -6.40
N MET A 532 -25.58 -2.36 -6.29
CA MET A 532 -25.71 -3.23 -5.11
C MET A 532 -24.42 -4.01 -4.82
N LEU A 533 -23.63 -4.33 -5.86
CA LEU A 533 -22.34 -5.01 -5.77
C LEU A 533 -21.15 -4.04 -5.64
N GLY A 534 -21.40 -2.78 -5.24
CA GLY A 534 -20.36 -1.89 -4.70
C GLY A 534 -19.51 -1.11 -5.71
N LYS A 535 -20.12 -0.57 -6.79
CA LYS A 535 -19.41 0.15 -7.88
C LYS A 535 -18.36 -0.72 -8.60
N GLY A 536 -18.54 -2.04 -8.58
CA GLY A 536 -17.68 -2.99 -9.29
C GLY A 536 -17.75 -2.78 -10.81
N LYS A 537 -16.65 -3.07 -11.51
CA LYS A 537 -16.56 -3.00 -12.97
C LYS A 537 -16.60 -4.43 -13.54
N LEU A 538 -17.34 -4.64 -14.63
CA LEU A 538 -17.24 -5.89 -15.39
C LEU A 538 -15.87 -5.96 -16.08
N VAL A 539 -15.15 -7.07 -15.93
CA VAL A 539 -13.83 -7.26 -16.56
C VAL A 539 -13.90 -8.29 -17.68
N GLN A 540 -13.22 -7.99 -18.80
CA GLN A 540 -12.80 -8.99 -19.78
C GLN A 540 -11.26 -9.04 -19.80
N ALA A 541 -10.70 -10.22 -20.07
CA ALA A 541 -9.29 -10.58 -19.89
C ALA A 541 -8.25 -9.53 -20.36
N MET A 542 -7.13 -9.44 -19.63
CA MET A 542 -6.03 -8.49 -19.85
C MET A 542 -5.23 -8.75 -21.15
N ALA A 543 -5.08 -7.70 -21.94
CA ALA A 543 -3.81 -7.27 -22.50
C ALA A 543 -3.78 -5.73 -22.40
N ASP A 544 -2.78 -5.20 -21.66
CA ASP A 544 -2.36 -3.80 -21.53
C ASP A 544 -3.44 -2.70 -21.59
N GLY A 545 -3.87 -2.25 -20.40
CA GLY A 545 -4.63 -1.02 -20.21
C GLY A 545 -6.03 -1.26 -19.65
N VAL A 546 -6.30 -0.73 -18.46
CA VAL A 546 -7.62 -0.80 -17.80
C VAL A 546 -8.64 -0.03 -18.64
N ARG A 547 -9.43 -0.76 -19.43
CA ARG A 547 -10.67 -0.26 -20.03
C ARG A 547 -11.84 -1.02 -19.42
N VAL A 548 -12.73 -0.29 -18.78
CA VAL A 548 -14.08 -0.78 -18.48
C VAL A 548 -14.83 -0.75 -19.80
N PHE A 549 -15.11 -1.90 -20.37
CA PHE A 549 -15.89 -1.98 -21.59
C PHE A 549 -17.30 -2.47 -21.28
N ASN A 550 -18.28 -1.77 -21.86
CA ASN A 550 -19.62 -2.30 -22.12
C ASN A 550 -19.43 -3.58 -22.91
N ALA A 551 -19.54 -4.71 -22.22
CA ALA A 551 -19.20 -5.99 -22.80
C ALA A 551 -20.45 -6.50 -23.53
N PHE A 552 -20.71 -5.94 -24.71
CA PHE A 552 -21.75 -6.40 -25.62
C PHE A 552 -21.64 -7.93 -25.77
N ARG A 553 -22.68 -8.65 -25.38
CA ARG A 553 -22.75 -10.11 -25.50
C ARG A 553 -23.36 -10.44 -26.85
N SER A 554 -22.58 -11.06 -27.71
CA SER A 554 -23.08 -11.55 -28.99
C SER A 554 -23.59 -12.99 -28.86
N ILE A 555 -24.62 -13.29 -29.64
CA ILE A 555 -25.06 -14.66 -29.88
C ILE A 555 -24.15 -15.19 -30.97
N MET A 556 -23.33 -16.18 -30.65
CA MET A 556 -22.39 -16.76 -31.60
C MET A 556 -23.02 -17.98 -32.25
N ILE A 557 -22.84 -18.12 -33.56
CA ILE A 557 -23.22 -19.33 -34.30
C ILE A 557 -21.94 -19.99 -34.80
N ARG A 558 -21.86 -21.30 -34.61
CA ARG A 558 -20.89 -22.16 -35.28
C ARG A 558 -21.63 -23.19 -36.15
N TYR A 559 -21.28 -23.27 -37.42
CA TYR A 559 -21.84 -24.24 -38.36
C TYR A 559 -20.92 -25.46 -38.48
N GLU A 560 -21.41 -26.62 -38.09
CA GLU A 560 -20.65 -27.88 -38.15
C GLU A 560 -21.52 -28.99 -38.76
N PRO A 561 -21.29 -29.33 -40.04
CA PRO A 561 -22.00 -30.42 -40.71
C PRO A 561 -21.82 -31.73 -39.94
N VAL A 562 -22.84 -32.59 -39.94
CA VAL A 562 -22.88 -33.86 -39.18
C VAL A 562 -21.63 -34.71 -39.38
N ARG A 563 -21.19 -34.88 -40.64
CA ARG A 563 -19.96 -35.63 -40.99
C ARG A 563 -18.65 -35.10 -40.39
N LYS A 564 -18.63 -33.84 -39.92
CA LYS A 564 -17.45 -33.21 -39.31
C LYS A 564 -17.53 -33.15 -37.78
N GLN A 565 -18.69 -33.47 -37.20
CA GLN A 565 -18.91 -33.39 -35.76
C GLN A 565 -18.05 -34.40 -35.01
N LYS A 566 -17.51 -33.95 -33.87
CA LYS A 566 -16.79 -34.81 -32.92
C LYS A 566 -17.61 -34.92 -31.65
N VAL A 567 -18.21 -36.09 -31.45
CA VAL A 567 -18.94 -36.42 -30.21
C VAL A 567 -17.98 -37.10 -29.23
N PRO A 568 -17.91 -36.66 -27.95
CA PRO A 568 -17.09 -37.34 -26.95
C PRO A 568 -17.60 -38.76 -26.68
N PHE A 569 -16.69 -39.67 -26.32
CA PHE A 569 -17.10 -40.99 -25.85
C PHE A 569 -17.97 -40.87 -24.59
N ARG A 570 -19.00 -41.72 -24.48
CA ARG A 570 -19.99 -41.66 -23.40
C ARG A 570 -19.38 -41.68 -21.99
N ASN A 571 -18.30 -42.42 -21.79
CA ASN A 571 -17.57 -42.52 -20.53
C ASN A 571 -16.57 -41.38 -20.28
N ARG A 572 -16.37 -40.47 -21.25
CA ARG A 572 -15.49 -39.30 -21.16
C ARG A 572 -16.24 -37.99 -21.36
N ALA A 573 -17.57 -38.06 -21.39
CA ALA A 573 -18.41 -36.90 -21.64
C ALA A 573 -18.49 -36.05 -20.36
N SER A 574 -17.92 -34.85 -20.40
CA SER A 574 -18.03 -33.87 -19.31
C SER A 574 -19.44 -33.29 -19.21
N ALA A 575 -19.79 -32.70 -18.07
CA ALA A 575 -21.04 -31.98 -17.90
C ALA A 575 -21.21 -30.91 -19.01
N SER A 576 -22.35 -30.96 -19.72
CA SER A 576 -22.68 -30.02 -20.79
C SER A 576 -24.19 -29.90 -20.95
N MET A 577 -24.63 -28.85 -21.64
CA MET A 577 -26.05 -28.65 -21.93
C MET A 577 -26.61 -29.77 -22.82
N ALA A 578 -25.86 -30.19 -23.84
CA ALA A 578 -26.24 -31.29 -24.72
C ALA A 578 -26.38 -32.62 -23.95
N ASN A 579 -25.46 -32.92 -23.02
CA ASN A 579 -25.55 -34.11 -22.17
C ASN A 579 -26.76 -34.02 -21.23
N THR A 580 -26.94 -32.89 -20.55
CA THR A 580 -28.04 -32.65 -19.60
C THR A 580 -29.40 -32.79 -20.26
N MET A 581 -29.53 -32.29 -21.49
CA MET A 581 -30.75 -32.37 -22.28
C MET A 581 -30.89 -33.69 -23.05
N ARG A 582 -29.92 -34.61 -23.00
CA ARG A 582 -29.88 -35.86 -23.77
C ARG A 582 -29.97 -35.64 -25.30
N LEU A 583 -29.21 -34.67 -25.80
CA LEU A 583 -29.15 -34.29 -27.22
C LEU A 583 -27.98 -34.96 -27.95
N ILE A 584 -27.30 -35.94 -27.35
CA ILE A 584 -26.18 -36.63 -27.99
C ILE A 584 -26.61 -38.03 -28.39
N ASN A 585 -26.54 -38.33 -29.68
CA ASN A 585 -26.70 -39.67 -30.20
C ASN A 585 -25.34 -40.36 -30.28
N TYR A 586 -25.00 -41.13 -29.25
CA TYR A 586 -23.72 -41.84 -29.19
C TYR A 586 -23.61 -43.00 -30.19
N THR A 587 -24.74 -43.55 -30.66
CA THR A 587 -24.74 -44.65 -31.63
C THR A 587 -24.27 -44.19 -33.00
N TYR A 588 -24.76 -43.02 -33.43
CA TYR A 588 -24.46 -42.46 -34.75
C TYR A 588 -23.47 -41.29 -34.71
N GLY A 589 -22.99 -40.92 -33.53
CA GLY A 589 -21.92 -39.94 -33.35
C GLY A 589 -22.29 -38.50 -33.73
N HIS A 590 -23.53 -38.05 -33.48
CA HIS A 590 -23.98 -36.70 -33.79
C HIS A 590 -24.83 -36.06 -32.66
N TYR A 591 -25.06 -34.75 -32.77
CA TYR A 591 -25.95 -34.01 -31.88
C TYR A 591 -27.36 -33.90 -32.48
N GLN A 592 -28.39 -34.03 -31.65
CA GLN A 592 -29.79 -33.81 -32.00
C GLN A 592 -30.19 -32.36 -31.73
N CYS A 593 -31.15 -31.86 -32.50
CA CYS A 593 -31.69 -30.52 -32.36
C CYS A 593 -32.41 -30.33 -31.01
N ALA A 594 -32.11 -29.23 -30.31
CA ALA A 594 -32.75 -28.89 -29.05
C ALA A 594 -34.26 -28.55 -29.19
N VAL A 595 -34.68 -28.11 -30.38
CA VAL A 595 -36.06 -27.66 -30.67
C VAL A 595 -36.95 -28.85 -31.01
N ASP A 596 -36.62 -29.60 -32.06
CA ASP A 596 -37.47 -30.66 -32.61
C ASP A 596 -37.11 -32.07 -32.08
N ARG A 597 -35.94 -32.23 -31.45
CA ARG A 597 -35.39 -33.49 -30.89
C ARG A 597 -35.20 -34.65 -31.87
N GLN A 598 -35.60 -34.50 -33.13
CA GLN A 598 -35.59 -35.56 -34.14
C GLN A 598 -34.55 -35.32 -35.21
N GLU A 599 -34.36 -34.05 -35.59
CA GLU A 599 -33.42 -33.66 -36.64
C GLU A 599 -32.00 -33.61 -36.10
N GLU A 600 -31.05 -33.87 -36.99
CA GLU A 600 -29.63 -33.70 -36.72
C GLU A 600 -29.32 -32.21 -36.58
N ALA A 601 -28.61 -31.83 -35.52
CA ALA A 601 -28.13 -30.47 -35.35
C ALA A 601 -26.98 -30.20 -36.32
N GLN A 602 -26.96 -29.03 -36.94
CA GLN A 602 -25.81 -28.55 -37.73
C GLN A 602 -25.32 -27.18 -37.26
N LEU A 603 -26.05 -26.54 -36.34
CA LEU A 603 -25.71 -25.25 -35.76
C LEU A 603 -25.52 -25.39 -34.26
N PHE A 604 -24.50 -24.70 -33.75
CA PHE A 604 -24.22 -24.62 -32.34
C PHE A 604 -24.28 -23.15 -31.96
N ILE A 605 -25.32 -22.78 -31.22
CA ILE A 605 -25.50 -21.41 -30.73
C ILE A 605 -24.85 -21.30 -29.37
N SER A 606 -23.92 -20.36 -29.19
CA SER A 606 -23.20 -20.15 -27.94
C SER A 606 -23.29 -18.73 -27.41
N LEU A 607 -23.19 -18.61 -26.08
CA LEU A 607 -23.15 -17.36 -25.34
C LEU A 607 -21.88 -17.31 -24.48
N ASP A 608 -21.33 -16.11 -24.31
CA ASP A 608 -20.26 -15.87 -23.33
C ASP A 608 -20.83 -15.78 -21.92
N LEU A 609 -20.21 -16.48 -20.96
CA LEU A 609 -20.61 -16.57 -19.56
C LEU A 609 -19.50 -16.04 -18.66
N SER A 610 -19.06 -14.82 -18.94
CA SER A 610 -17.95 -14.18 -18.24
C SER A 610 -18.38 -13.50 -16.93
N SER A 611 -19.69 -13.31 -16.68
CA SER A 611 -20.20 -12.65 -15.48
C SER A 611 -21.40 -13.35 -14.82
N VAL A 612 -21.69 -12.98 -13.56
CA VAL A 612 -22.91 -13.41 -12.86
C VAL A 612 -24.20 -12.99 -13.58
N LEU A 613 -24.20 -11.84 -14.26
CA LEU A 613 -25.37 -11.35 -15.00
C LEU A 613 -25.66 -12.24 -16.22
N ASP A 614 -24.62 -12.80 -16.84
CA ASP A 614 -24.77 -13.80 -17.90
C ASP A 614 -25.42 -15.07 -17.35
N LEU A 615 -25.01 -15.51 -16.15
CA LEU A 615 -25.62 -16.66 -15.46
C LEU A 615 -27.10 -16.41 -15.16
N MET A 616 -27.46 -15.23 -14.65
CA MET A 616 -28.85 -14.86 -14.41
C MET A 616 -29.68 -14.88 -15.70
N THR A 617 -29.11 -14.35 -16.79
CA THR A 617 -29.76 -14.33 -18.11
C THR A 617 -30.06 -15.73 -18.62
N VAL A 618 -29.07 -16.63 -18.60
CA VAL A 618 -29.23 -17.97 -19.18
C VAL A 618 -29.96 -18.97 -18.29
N THR A 619 -29.98 -18.75 -16.97
CA THR A 619 -30.72 -19.59 -16.01
C THR A 619 -32.11 -19.04 -15.69
N GLY A 620 -32.37 -17.76 -15.97
CA GLY A 620 -33.60 -17.07 -15.58
C GLY A 620 -33.80 -16.98 -14.06
N LEU A 621 -32.72 -17.13 -13.29
CA LEU A 621 -32.74 -17.08 -11.82
C LEU A 621 -32.32 -15.68 -11.33
N PRO A 622 -32.95 -15.17 -10.25
CA PRO A 622 -32.47 -13.98 -9.58
C PRO A 622 -31.17 -14.27 -8.81
N LEU A 623 -30.41 -13.22 -8.47
CA LEU A 623 -29.07 -13.30 -7.88
C LEU A 623 -29.02 -14.17 -6.60
N GLU A 624 -30.05 -14.10 -5.76
CA GLU A 624 -30.13 -14.82 -4.49
C GLU A 624 -30.24 -16.33 -4.70
N ARG A 625 -30.75 -16.76 -5.87
CA ARG A 625 -30.85 -18.19 -6.25
C ARG A 625 -29.63 -18.70 -7.01
N ILE A 626 -28.68 -17.84 -7.35
CA ILE A 626 -27.36 -18.25 -7.84
C ILE A 626 -26.51 -18.70 -6.63
N PRO A 627 -25.77 -19.83 -6.73
CA PRO A 627 -24.83 -20.28 -5.70
C PRO A 627 -23.89 -19.15 -5.28
N ALA A 628 -23.67 -18.99 -3.98
CA ALA A 628 -22.93 -17.86 -3.43
C ALA A 628 -21.54 -17.70 -4.05
N GLU A 629 -20.87 -18.83 -4.32
CA GLU A 629 -19.56 -18.90 -4.96
C GLU A 629 -19.49 -18.31 -6.39
N LEU A 630 -20.63 -18.19 -7.08
CA LEU A 630 -20.74 -17.67 -8.45
C LEU A 630 -21.35 -16.25 -8.51
N ARG A 631 -21.83 -15.71 -7.38
CA ARG A 631 -22.55 -14.41 -7.34
C ARG A 631 -21.69 -13.21 -7.73
N HIS A 632 -20.37 -13.34 -7.66
CA HIS A 632 -19.42 -12.26 -7.97
C HIS A 632 -18.59 -12.55 -9.21
N ARG A 633 -18.92 -13.61 -9.96
CA ARG A 633 -18.22 -13.98 -11.18
C ARG A 633 -18.14 -12.79 -12.13
N GLY A 634 -16.93 -12.49 -12.61
CA GLY A 634 -16.69 -11.43 -13.61
C GLY A 634 -16.75 -10.00 -13.06
N ILE A 635 -16.80 -9.82 -11.74
CA ILE A 635 -16.82 -8.51 -11.09
C ILE A 635 -15.44 -8.23 -10.48
N ASP A 636 -14.78 -7.19 -10.97
CA ASP A 636 -13.56 -6.69 -10.34
C ASP A 636 -13.87 -5.53 -9.40
N THR A 637 -13.29 -5.58 -8.22
CA THR A 637 -13.44 -4.61 -7.14
C THR A 637 -12.05 -4.17 -6.73
N TYR A 638 -11.69 -2.94 -7.09
CA TYR A 638 -10.43 -2.38 -6.66
C TYR A 638 -10.46 -2.14 -5.14
N ARG A 639 -9.69 -2.93 -4.40
CA ARG A 639 -9.65 -2.86 -2.92
C ARG A 639 -8.52 -1.99 -2.40
N GLY A 640 -7.54 -1.65 -3.24
CA GLY A 640 -6.33 -0.90 -2.86
C GLY A 640 -5.07 -1.69 -3.20
N ASN A 641 -3.91 -1.18 -2.81
CA ASN A 641 -2.66 -1.93 -2.90
C ASN A 641 -2.34 -2.52 -1.52
N SER A 642 -2.45 -3.84 -1.36
CA SER A 642 -2.21 -4.53 -0.07
C SER A 642 -0.78 -4.44 0.45
N ILE A 643 0.16 -3.88 -0.32
CA ILE A 643 1.51 -3.53 0.15
C ILE A 643 1.51 -2.13 0.79
N LEU A 644 0.66 -1.22 0.32
CA LEU A 644 0.66 0.19 0.74
C LEU A 644 -0.44 0.50 1.75
N ASP A 645 -1.57 -0.19 1.62
CA ASP A 645 -2.82 0.13 2.28
C ASP A 645 -3.22 -0.99 3.26
N ARG A 646 -3.78 -0.59 4.41
CA ARG A 646 -4.43 -1.50 5.33
C ARG A 646 -5.81 -1.87 4.80
N ILE A 647 -5.91 -2.94 4.03
CA ILE A 647 -7.18 -3.45 3.45
C ILE A 647 -7.57 -4.78 4.10
N ASP A 648 -8.85 -5.16 4.06
CA ASP A 648 -9.31 -6.45 4.61
C ASP A 648 -8.64 -7.62 3.87
N PRO A 649 -7.81 -8.44 4.55
CA PRO A 649 -7.15 -9.60 3.96
C PRO A 649 -8.10 -10.62 3.30
N LEU A 650 -9.33 -10.77 3.80
CA LEU A 650 -10.34 -11.63 3.16
C LEU A 650 -10.58 -11.19 1.72
N GLY A 651 -10.43 -9.88 1.47
CA GLY A 651 -10.63 -9.31 0.15
C GLY A 651 -9.58 -9.71 -0.88
N ASP A 652 -8.39 -10.11 -0.44
CA ASP A 652 -7.30 -10.50 -1.35
C ASP A 652 -7.37 -11.97 -1.78
N ILE A 653 -8.31 -12.75 -1.22
CA ILE A 653 -8.50 -14.15 -1.62
C ILE A 653 -9.01 -14.19 -3.07
N ARG A 654 -8.28 -14.89 -3.93
CA ARG A 654 -8.74 -15.21 -5.28
C ARG A 654 -9.81 -16.28 -5.21
N ASN A 655 -11.01 -15.98 -5.72
CA ASN A 655 -12.09 -16.96 -5.79
C ASN A 655 -11.79 -18.02 -6.88
N PRO A 656 -11.53 -19.30 -6.54
CA PRO A 656 -11.25 -20.33 -7.55
C PRO A 656 -12.46 -20.62 -8.45
N TRP A 657 -13.67 -20.34 -7.97
CA TRP A 657 -14.91 -20.52 -8.74
C TRP A 657 -15.01 -19.59 -9.96
N ASP A 658 -14.24 -18.50 -10.00
CA ASP A 658 -14.13 -17.66 -11.20
C ASP A 658 -13.50 -18.42 -12.37
N SER A 659 -12.65 -19.42 -12.09
CA SER A 659 -12.04 -20.28 -13.10
C SER A 659 -12.95 -21.42 -13.58
N LEU A 660 -14.13 -21.60 -12.97
CA LEU A 660 -15.06 -22.66 -13.36
C LEU A 660 -15.48 -22.49 -14.82
N SER A 661 -15.25 -23.54 -15.61
CA SER A 661 -15.64 -23.54 -17.02
C SER A 661 -17.14 -23.82 -17.14
N LEU A 662 -17.90 -22.79 -17.49
CA LEU A 662 -19.32 -22.86 -17.82
C LEU A 662 -19.47 -22.50 -19.29
N ARG A 663 -19.92 -23.43 -20.13
CA ARG A 663 -20.06 -23.22 -21.58
C ARG A 663 -21.52 -23.31 -21.98
N TYR A 664 -22.12 -22.20 -22.42
CA TYR A 664 -23.45 -22.22 -23.01
C TYR A 664 -23.35 -22.57 -24.49
N SER A 665 -23.78 -23.77 -24.88
CA SER A 665 -23.87 -24.16 -26.30
C SER A 665 -25.10 -25.04 -26.53
N VAL A 666 -25.97 -24.58 -27.43
CA VAL A 666 -27.23 -25.25 -27.79
C VAL A 666 -27.12 -25.79 -29.23
N PRO A 667 -27.20 -27.12 -29.44
CA PRO A 667 -27.24 -27.70 -30.77
C PRO A 667 -28.64 -27.55 -31.38
N VAL A 668 -28.74 -27.02 -32.59
CA VAL A 668 -30.01 -26.82 -33.32
C VAL A 668 -29.88 -27.22 -34.79
N SER A 669 -30.99 -27.65 -35.41
CA SER A 669 -31.06 -28.00 -36.82
C SER A 669 -31.16 -26.73 -37.69
N LEU A 670 -30.60 -26.79 -38.91
CA LEU A 670 -30.80 -25.76 -39.93
C LEU A 670 -32.28 -25.57 -40.25
N LYS A 671 -33.06 -26.65 -40.19
CA LYS A 671 -34.50 -26.64 -40.44
C LYS A 671 -35.22 -25.76 -39.42
N ALA A 672 -35.02 -26.03 -38.13
CA ALA A 672 -35.61 -25.24 -37.05
C ALA A 672 -35.21 -23.76 -37.11
N PHE A 673 -33.93 -23.48 -37.37
CA PHE A 673 -33.42 -22.11 -37.54
C PHE A 673 -34.10 -21.38 -38.71
N LYS A 674 -34.20 -22.01 -39.88
CA LYS A 674 -34.85 -21.42 -41.06
C LYS A 674 -36.35 -21.23 -40.85
N GLU A 675 -37.01 -22.17 -40.21
CA GLU A 675 -38.45 -22.14 -39.97
C GLU A 675 -38.84 -20.99 -39.04
N LEU A 676 -38.15 -20.84 -37.91
CA LEU A 676 -38.40 -19.72 -37.00
C LEU A 676 -38.16 -18.38 -37.71
N ARG A 677 -37.02 -18.25 -38.39
CA ARG A 677 -36.68 -16.99 -39.08
C ARG A 677 -37.68 -16.66 -40.18
N ARG A 678 -38.15 -17.65 -40.94
CA ARG A 678 -39.22 -17.47 -41.93
C ARG A 678 -40.53 -17.01 -41.28
N SER A 679 -40.92 -17.64 -40.16
CA SER A 679 -42.15 -17.28 -39.44
C SER A 679 -42.14 -15.84 -38.91
N ARG A 680 -40.94 -15.31 -38.61
CA ARG A 680 -40.72 -13.94 -38.12
C ARG A 680 -40.32 -12.94 -39.22
N GLY A 681 -40.30 -13.35 -40.50
CA GLY A 681 -39.89 -12.49 -41.61
C GLY A 681 -38.41 -12.06 -41.57
N LEU A 682 -37.54 -12.81 -40.89
CA LEU A 682 -36.12 -12.51 -40.72
C LEU A 682 -35.26 -13.04 -41.88
N PRO A 683 -34.12 -12.39 -42.21
CA PRO A 683 -33.22 -12.85 -43.25
C PRO A 683 -32.67 -14.25 -42.99
N ILE A 684 -32.60 -15.10 -44.01
CA ILE A 684 -32.12 -16.48 -43.91
C ILE A 684 -30.79 -16.63 -44.67
N PRO A 685 -29.64 -16.75 -43.98
CA PRO A 685 -28.34 -16.88 -44.62
C PRO A 685 -28.17 -18.26 -45.27
N LYS A 686 -27.24 -18.35 -46.23
CA LYS A 686 -26.76 -19.63 -46.72
C LYS A 686 -25.86 -20.27 -45.66
N ALA A 687 -25.86 -21.61 -45.61
CA ALA A 687 -25.08 -22.38 -44.62
C ALA A 687 -23.61 -21.97 -44.47
N PRO A 688 -22.81 -21.76 -45.55
CA PRO A 688 -21.40 -21.35 -45.41
C PRO A 688 -21.23 -19.93 -44.83
N ASP A 689 -22.26 -19.08 -44.93
CA ASP A 689 -22.18 -17.67 -44.55
C ASP A 689 -22.75 -17.42 -43.13
N LEU A 690 -23.23 -18.46 -42.44
CA LEU A 690 -23.96 -18.33 -41.17
C LEU A 690 -23.13 -17.69 -40.05
N GLU A 691 -21.86 -18.07 -39.92
CA GLU A 691 -20.99 -17.52 -38.88
C GLU A 691 -20.67 -16.04 -39.16
N ALA A 692 -20.30 -15.72 -40.39
CA ALA A 692 -20.04 -14.35 -40.83
C ALA A 692 -21.29 -13.47 -40.68
N PHE A 693 -22.47 -14.00 -41.03
CA PHE A 693 -23.75 -13.32 -40.86
C PHE A 693 -24.04 -13.03 -39.38
N ALA A 694 -23.83 -13.99 -38.48
CA ALA A 694 -24.03 -13.78 -37.04
C ALA A 694 -23.09 -12.71 -36.48
N ILE A 695 -21.82 -12.69 -36.92
CA ILE A 695 -20.84 -11.65 -36.54
C ILE A 695 -21.29 -10.27 -37.04
N GLN A 696 -21.77 -10.17 -38.28
CA GLN A 696 -22.27 -8.91 -38.84
C GLN A 696 -23.52 -8.39 -38.10
N GLN A 697 -24.47 -9.27 -37.77
CA GLN A 697 -25.65 -8.90 -36.97
C GLN A 697 -25.28 -8.43 -35.56
N ALA A 698 -24.31 -9.10 -34.94
CA ALA A 698 -23.77 -8.73 -33.64
C ALA A 698 -23.15 -7.32 -33.68
N GLU A 699 -22.30 -7.02 -34.67
CA GLU A 699 -21.68 -5.71 -34.80
C GLU A 699 -22.71 -4.61 -35.13
N ALA A 700 -23.69 -4.89 -35.98
CA ALA A 700 -24.77 -3.95 -36.29
C ALA A 700 -25.62 -3.62 -35.05
N ALA A 701 -25.96 -4.62 -34.23
CA ALA A 701 -26.68 -4.42 -32.98
C ALA A 701 -25.84 -3.60 -31.98
N ARG A 702 -24.54 -3.91 -31.86
CA ARG A 702 -23.61 -3.14 -31.03
C ARG A 702 -23.54 -1.66 -31.42
N ILE A 703 -23.43 -1.35 -32.71
CA ILE A 703 -23.38 0.03 -33.21
C ILE A 703 -24.69 0.76 -32.90
N ARG A 704 -25.84 0.16 -33.26
CA ARG A 704 -27.17 0.72 -32.96
C ARG A 704 -27.35 1.07 -31.50
N MET A 705 -26.77 0.25 -30.63
CA MET A 705 -26.89 0.39 -29.18
C MET A 705 -25.88 1.38 -28.58
N ALA A 706 -24.71 1.56 -29.19
CA ALA A 706 -23.78 2.62 -28.81
C ALA A 706 -24.31 4.02 -29.18
N GLU A 707 -25.17 4.12 -30.19
CA GLU A 707 -25.84 5.36 -30.61
C GLU A 707 -27.00 5.75 -29.67
N GLN A 708 -27.50 4.83 -28.84
CA GLN A 708 -28.48 5.13 -27.79
C GLN A 708 -27.75 5.79 -26.61
N THR A 709 -28.03 7.07 -26.36
CA THR A 709 -27.47 7.88 -25.26
C THR A 709 -27.69 7.16 -23.91
N PRO A 710 -26.73 7.17 -22.97
CA PRO A 710 -26.98 6.63 -21.63
C PRO A 710 -28.21 7.32 -21.07
N LEU A 711 -29.21 6.52 -20.66
CA LEU A 711 -30.41 7.00 -19.99
C LEU A 711 -29.96 7.80 -18.75
N SER A 712 -30.04 9.13 -18.84
CA SER A 712 -29.95 9.98 -17.66
C SER A 712 -31.14 9.64 -16.77
N ILE A 713 -30.87 9.09 -15.58
CA ILE A 713 -31.90 8.86 -14.58
C ILE A 713 -32.27 10.24 -14.01
N ALA A 714 -33.52 10.68 -14.25
CA ALA A 714 -34.01 11.92 -13.67
C ALA A 714 -33.95 11.84 -12.12
N GLY A 715 -33.24 12.79 -11.50
CA GLY A 715 -33.05 12.87 -10.04
C GLY A 715 -31.65 12.53 -9.53
N MET A 716 -30.68 12.31 -10.42
CA MET A 716 -29.25 12.22 -10.06
C MET A 716 -28.41 13.17 -10.93
N GLU A 717 -28.65 14.48 -10.77
CA GLU A 717 -27.61 15.51 -10.96
C GLU A 717 -26.75 15.63 -9.71
#